data_AF-A0A845GA20-F1
#
_entry.id   AF-A0A845GA20-F1
#
_cell.length_a   1.000
_cell.length_b   1.000
_cell.length_c   1.000
_cell.angle_alpha   90.00
_cell.angle_beta   90.00
_cell.angle_gamma   90.00
#
_symmetry.space_group_name_H-M   'P 1'
#
loop_
_entity.id
_entity.type
_entity.pdbx_description
1 polymer ?
#
loop_
_entity_poly.entity_id
_entity_poly.type
_entity_poly.pdbx_seq_one_letter_code
_entity_poly.pdbx_strand_id
1 'polypeptide(L)'
;VSGLTTNQIVALTTSQASVLSTAQVAGLTTNAIAALETADFAALSTNAVASLSVNQVKALTTGQVVALTTNEAAALSTAQVAALSTNAIAAMETADLSAVKTAAIAALTTPQVAALTTGQVTSLATASIAALSTAGIAALGTNQVVALTSNQIASMGTAQIAALTANSIGAIETADLAGLSTNDIAALRTSQLSGLSTDQVAALSTNQFAALSSAQIGSLSTNQIVALTTGQASVLTAAQAAGLSTNGVAALSTNDFAALSTNAIAALSANQVKALTTNQIVALTTNEAAALGTAQVAALSANDIAAMETADLSAIKVAAIAILSTAQVSALTTGQVASLATASIAALSTAAIAVLSTNQVVALSSNQINSLGTAQVAALSSNAIGAIQTADLAGLSTNDIAALRSGQLAGLTTDQVAALSTNQIVALTTAAVSGLTTNQIVALTTGQASVLSAAQVAGLTTNGVAALETSDFAALSTNAIAALSVNQVKALTTNQVVALTTNEAAALSTAQVAALSTNDIAALETADLSAFKVASIAALGTAQVAALTTGQVTSLATASVAALSTAGIAALSTNQVVALTSAQVAALGTAQVVSLSSTSIGAIETADLAGLSTADMAALRTTQLAGLTTTQVSVLTTAQIAALSTSAFASGLSTSQIAALTTSQAVSLSVQQVAALSTRNVAALATSSVAAFSTNEIAALTAAQLGVLSSDQGVALTSNQVAALTTAQVVGLSTNALAALDTSDFVALGTTAIAALSTRQIASLRTAEFAAMTTNQVHAMTSAQLHAMNSDQIHAFSTDQTHALSYLTPIALDLNGDGVQTTALGQGVQFDLLANGHKVNTGWTAGGDGLLALDRNHDGVINDGGELFGSGTTLANGQKAANGYQAMAELDTNGDGVVDAKDAAFADLRVWVDGNADGVSQADELKSLQALGITKLNLDVKQDGAVNNGNILGLSSTFETADGATHAAADVWFATTPTSSVSGNVSGLAQALASFAGNAAAAPATAKLDLPGAVGSNVAQMADAIKQFSDKPLGAETQAATDSELRLKALQSQGSHGFLASPAK
;
A
#
# COMPACT_ATOMS: atom_id res chain seq x y z
N VAL A 1 -146.84 39.70 -3.88
CA VAL A 1 -145.69 39.18 -4.65
C VAL A 1 -145.18 37.85 -4.13
N SER A 2 -145.16 37.59 -2.82
CA SER A 2 -144.73 36.32 -2.21
C SER A 2 -145.53 35.06 -2.64
N GLY A 3 -146.74 35.24 -3.19
CA GLY A 3 -147.57 34.17 -3.76
C GLY A 3 -147.52 34.03 -5.28
N LEU A 4 -146.62 34.74 -5.98
CA LEU A 4 -146.48 34.64 -7.44
C LEU A 4 -145.70 33.38 -7.81
N THR A 5 -146.21 32.62 -8.78
CA THR A 5 -145.50 31.49 -9.40
C THR A 5 -144.38 32.00 -10.32
N THR A 6 -143.38 31.18 -10.62
CA THR A 6 -142.28 31.56 -11.54
C THR A 6 -142.79 32.01 -12.91
N ASN A 7 -143.84 31.37 -13.44
CA ASN A 7 -144.47 31.77 -14.71
C ASN A 7 -145.14 33.16 -14.62
N GLN A 8 -145.70 33.52 -13.47
CA GLN A 8 -146.26 34.86 -13.24
C GLN A 8 -145.19 35.92 -13.05
N ILE A 9 -144.00 35.53 -12.59
CA ILE A 9 -142.85 36.43 -12.47
C ILE A 9 -142.22 36.70 -13.83
N VAL A 10 -142.06 35.68 -14.68
CA VAL A 10 -141.61 35.84 -16.08
C VAL A 10 -142.57 36.72 -16.89
N ALA A 11 -143.87 36.68 -16.58
CA ALA A 11 -144.89 37.48 -17.28
C ALA A 11 -144.98 38.94 -16.82
N LEU A 12 -144.14 39.39 -15.88
CA LEU A 12 -144.05 40.81 -15.54
C LEU A 12 -143.50 41.58 -16.74
N THR A 13 -144.00 42.81 -16.93
CA THR A 13 -143.33 43.75 -17.83
C THR A 13 -142.23 44.48 -17.09
N THR A 14 -141.20 44.92 -17.81
CA THR A 14 -140.08 45.70 -17.24
C THR A 14 -140.55 46.94 -16.47
N SER A 15 -141.63 47.56 -16.92
CA SER A 15 -142.26 48.69 -16.20
C SER A 15 -142.90 48.25 -14.88
N GLN A 16 -143.52 47.05 -14.82
CA GLN A 16 -144.06 46.50 -13.58
C GLN A 16 -142.97 46.04 -12.62
N ALA A 17 -141.86 45.49 -13.12
CA ALA A 17 -140.70 45.17 -12.31
C ALA A 17 -140.07 46.43 -11.69
N SER A 18 -139.99 47.53 -12.46
CA SER A 18 -139.38 48.80 -12.00
C SER A 18 -140.05 49.47 -10.81
N VAL A 19 -141.33 49.17 -10.57
CA VAL A 19 -142.12 49.75 -9.48
C VAL A 19 -142.24 48.81 -8.26
N LEU A 20 -141.58 47.65 -8.29
CA LEU A 20 -141.53 46.76 -7.12
C LEU A 20 -140.78 47.43 -5.98
N SER A 21 -141.42 47.50 -4.80
CA SER A 21 -140.79 48.01 -3.59
C SER A 21 -139.72 47.05 -3.06
N THR A 22 -138.80 47.55 -2.24
CA THR A 22 -137.76 46.74 -1.58
C THR A 22 -138.36 45.56 -0.81
N ALA A 23 -139.45 45.79 -0.06
CA ALA A 23 -140.16 44.75 0.66
C ALA A 23 -140.81 43.72 -0.27
N GLN A 24 -141.28 44.15 -1.45
CA GLN A 24 -141.84 43.25 -2.44
C GLN A 24 -140.77 42.36 -3.07
N VAL A 25 -139.62 42.92 -3.45
CA VAL A 25 -138.49 42.17 -4.02
C VAL A 25 -137.87 41.22 -2.98
N ALA A 26 -137.66 41.67 -1.74
CA ALA A 26 -137.18 40.83 -0.65
C ALA A 26 -138.14 39.66 -0.34
N GLY A 27 -139.45 39.85 -0.54
CA GLY A 27 -140.49 38.83 -0.33
C GLY A 27 -140.65 37.79 -1.44
N LEU A 28 -139.91 37.89 -2.55
CA LEU A 28 -139.92 36.89 -3.64
C LEU A 28 -139.16 35.61 -3.23
N THR A 29 -139.57 34.45 -3.72
CA THR A 29 -138.80 33.22 -3.51
C THR A 29 -137.49 33.26 -4.33
N THR A 30 -136.49 32.44 -3.98
CA THR A 30 -135.24 32.33 -4.77
C THR A 30 -135.50 31.93 -6.21
N ASN A 31 -136.49 31.05 -6.44
CA ASN A 31 -136.91 30.65 -7.78
C ASN A 31 -137.60 31.79 -8.54
N ALA A 32 -138.38 32.63 -7.84
CA ALA A 32 -138.98 33.82 -8.44
C ALA A 32 -137.90 34.83 -8.84
N ILE A 33 -136.92 35.09 -7.98
CA ILE A 33 -135.79 35.97 -8.31
C ILE A 33 -135.00 35.42 -9.51
N ALA A 34 -134.67 34.12 -9.54
CA ALA A 34 -133.98 33.51 -10.66
C ALA A 34 -134.79 33.50 -11.97
N ALA A 35 -136.11 33.51 -11.88
CA ALA A 35 -137.03 33.50 -13.03
C ALA A 35 -137.37 34.89 -13.59
N LEU A 36 -136.97 35.99 -12.92
CA LEU A 36 -137.09 37.32 -13.50
C LEU A 36 -136.30 37.40 -14.82
N GLU A 37 -136.94 37.87 -15.89
CA GLU A 37 -136.21 38.14 -17.13
C GLU A 37 -135.12 39.19 -16.87
N THR A 38 -134.02 39.12 -17.60
CA THR A 38 -132.85 40.00 -17.37
C THR A 38 -133.19 41.49 -17.47
N ALA A 39 -134.07 41.86 -18.41
CA ALA A 39 -134.56 43.23 -18.54
C ALA A 39 -135.37 43.69 -17.32
N ASP A 40 -136.19 42.79 -16.76
CA ASP A 40 -137.01 43.07 -15.59
C ASP A 40 -136.17 43.19 -14.31
N PHE A 41 -135.15 42.34 -14.19
CA PHE A 41 -134.19 42.41 -13.10
C PHE A 41 -133.38 43.72 -13.15
N ALA A 42 -132.93 44.13 -14.34
CA ALA A 42 -132.22 45.41 -14.54
C ALA A 42 -133.07 46.65 -14.22
N ALA A 43 -134.40 46.52 -14.28
CA ALA A 43 -135.30 47.63 -14.00
C ALA A 43 -135.58 47.82 -12.50
N LEU A 44 -135.16 46.89 -11.65
CA LEU A 44 -135.30 47.01 -10.21
C LEU A 44 -134.52 48.22 -9.69
N SER A 45 -135.06 48.93 -8.70
CA SER A 45 -134.29 50.01 -8.05
C SER A 45 -133.05 49.46 -7.33
N THR A 46 -131.98 50.25 -7.25
CA THR A 46 -130.75 49.93 -6.49
C THR A 46 -131.04 49.47 -5.06
N ASN A 47 -131.99 50.11 -4.37
CA ASN A 47 -132.40 49.71 -3.02
C ASN A 47 -133.11 48.35 -3.00
N ALA A 48 -133.83 47.98 -4.06
CA ALA A 48 -134.49 46.69 -4.17
C ALA A 48 -133.48 45.57 -4.41
N VAL A 49 -132.50 45.77 -5.28
CA VAL A 49 -131.38 44.83 -5.48
C VAL A 49 -130.55 44.68 -4.18
N ALA A 50 -130.25 45.79 -3.49
CA ALA A 50 -129.54 45.75 -2.21
C ALA A 50 -130.34 45.02 -1.10
N SER A 51 -131.67 44.99 -1.19
CA SER A 51 -132.55 44.31 -0.21
C SER A 51 -132.68 42.79 -0.41
N LEU A 52 -132.12 42.23 -1.49
CA LEU A 52 -132.15 40.78 -1.74
C LEU A 52 -131.48 40.02 -0.59
N SER A 53 -132.09 38.96 -0.11
CA SER A 53 -131.44 38.05 0.83
C SER A 53 -130.24 37.34 0.17
N VAL A 54 -129.30 36.88 1.00
CA VAL A 54 -128.14 36.06 0.58
C VAL A 54 -128.56 34.87 -0.30
N ASN A 55 -129.66 34.20 0.04
CA ASN A 55 -130.17 33.07 -0.74
C ASN A 55 -130.74 33.48 -2.09
N GLN A 56 -131.36 34.68 -2.19
CA GLN A 56 -131.83 35.22 -3.46
C GLN A 56 -130.67 35.64 -4.36
N VAL A 57 -129.63 36.28 -3.80
CA VAL A 57 -128.41 36.63 -4.55
C VAL A 57 -127.67 35.39 -5.04
N LYS A 58 -127.61 34.34 -4.22
CA LYS A 58 -127.05 33.03 -4.62
C LYS A 58 -127.79 32.37 -5.79
N ALA A 59 -129.07 32.68 -5.95
CA ALA A 59 -129.92 32.12 -7.01
C ALA A 59 -129.90 32.94 -8.32
N LEU A 60 -129.20 34.08 -8.37
CA LEU A 60 -129.11 34.89 -9.58
C LEU A 60 -128.47 34.13 -10.72
N THR A 61 -129.04 34.27 -11.91
CA THR A 61 -128.45 33.77 -13.15
C THR A 61 -127.32 34.69 -13.60
N THR A 62 -126.38 34.20 -14.41
CA THR A 62 -125.29 35.03 -14.95
C THR A 62 -125.82 36.20 -15.78
N GLY A 63 -126.92 36.00 -16.51
CA GLY A 63 -127.58 37.08 -17.25
C GLY A 63 -128.09 38.19 -16.33
N GLN A 64 -128.66 37.84 -15.17
CA GLN A 64 -129.13 38.85 -14.19
C GLN A 64 -127.97 39.60 -13.54
N VAL A 65 -126.83 38.93 -13.36
CA VAL A 65 -125.63 39.56 -12.80
C VAL A 65 -124.97 40.51 -13.79
N VAL A 66 -124.94 40.16 -15.09
CA VAL A 66 -124.52 41.07 -16.18
C VAL A 66 -125.47 42.27 -16.30
N ALA A 67 -126.75 42.07 -16.00
CA ALA A 67 -127.77 43.11 -16.11
C ALA A 67 -127.81 44.10 -14.94
N LEU A 68 -126.97 43.91 -13.91
CA LEU A 68 -126.81 44.87 -12.82
C LEU A 68 -126.27 46.20 -13.36
N THR A 69 -126.77 47.31 -12.83
CA THR A 69 -126.05 48.58 -13.00
C THR A 69 -124.87 48.66 -12.05
N THR A 70 -123.86 49.47 -12.38
CA THR A 70 -122.70 49.70 -11.51
C THR A 70 -123.08 50.21 -10.12
N ASN A 71 -124.18 50.98 -10.01
CA ASN A 71 -124.72 51.41 -8.72
C ASN A 71 -125.37 50.26 -7.93
N GLU A 72 -126.05 49.33 -8.61
CA GLU A 72 -126.60 48.12 -7.99
C GLU A 72 -125.51 47.18 -7.50
N ALA A 73 -124.47 46.95 -8.31
CA ALA A 73 -123.31 46.18 -7.90
C ALA A 73 -122.60 46.79 -6.68
N ALA A 74 -122.42 48.12 -6.65
CA ALA A 74 -121.86 48.85 -5.51
C ALA A 74 -122.72 48.79 -4.24
N ALA A 75 -124.05 48.63 -4.40
CA ALA A 75 -125.00 48.57 -3.30
C ALA A 75 -125.09 47.18 -2.65
N LEU A 76 -124.57 46.12 -3.29
CA LEU A 76 -124.47 44.79 -2.69
C LEU A 76 -123.62 44.82 -1.41
N SER A 77 -124.10 44.13 -0.39
CA SER A 77 -123.37 43.88 0.85
C SER A 77 -122.29 42.80 0.66
N THR A 78 -121.30 42.80 1.56
CA THR A 78 -120.26 41.77 1.64
C THR A 78 -120.82 40.34 1.62
N ALA A 79 -121.90 40.08 2.35
CA ALA A 79 -122.52 38.76 2.41
C ALA A 79 -123.23 38.37 1.11
N GLN A 80 -123.80 39.35 0.38
CA GLN A 80 -124.44 39.11 -0.91
C GLN A 80 -123.40 38.81 -1.99
N VAL A 81 -122.32 39.60 -2.08
CA VAL A 81 -121.24 39.37 -3.04
C VAL A 81 -120.56 38.02 -2.80
N ALA A 82 -120.26 37.67 -1.53
CA ALA A 82 -119.68 36.37 -1.20
C ALA A 82 -120.61 35.18 -1.51
N ALA A 83 -121.92 35.40 -1.68
CA ALA A 83 -122.89 34.36 -1.99
C ALA A 83 -123.11 34.12 -3.49
N LEU A 84 -122.60 35.01 -4.36
CA LEU A 84 -122.65 34.83 -5.82
C LEU A 84 -121.91 33.55 -6.22
N SER A 85 -122.42 32.84 -7.24
CA SER A 85 -121.69 31.70 -7.79
C SER A 85 -120.37 32.15 -8.46
N THR A 86 -119.42 31.24 -8.64
CA THR A 86 -118.18 31.53 -9.40
C THR A 86 -118.48 32.00 -10.83
N ASN A 87 -119.50 31.42 -11.47
CA ASN A 87 -119.96 31.83 -12.79
C ASN A 87 -120.56 33.24 -12.77
N ALA A 88 -121.29 33.61 -11.70
CA ALA A 88 -121.81 34.95 -11.53
C ALA A 88 -120.66 35.97 -11.36
N ILE A 89 -119.68 35.69 -10.51
CA ILE A 89 -118.49 36.53 -10.34
C ILE A 89 -117.74 36.68 -11.67
N ALA A 90 -117.51 35.60 -12.42
CA ALA A 90 -116.86 35.64 -13.73
C ALA A 90 -117.65 36.45 -14.78
N ALA A 91 -118.99 36.44 -14.68
CA ALA A 91 -119.87 37.14 -15.60
C ALA A 91 -120.07 38.63 -15.27
N MET A 92 -119.76 39.10 -14.06
CA MET A 92 -119.86 40.52 -13.70
C MET A 92 -119.05 41.39 -14.65
N GLU A 93 -119.61 42.52 -15.09
CA GLU A 93 -118.84 43.48 -15.90
C GLU A 93 -117.70 44.09 -15.06
N THR A 94 -116.60 44.47 -15.72
CA THR A 94 -115.42 45.03 -15.02
C THR A 94 -115.74 46.32 -14.28
N ALA A 95 -116.61 47.17 -14.85
CA ALA A 95 -117.11 48.38 -14.21
C ALA A 95 -117.86 48.06 -12.91
N ASP A 96 -118.72 47.05 -12.93
CA ASP A 96 -119.53 46.65 -11.77
C ASP A 96 -118.66 46.06 -10.67
N LEU A 97 -117.75 45.15 -11.02
CA LEU A 97 -116.81 44.57 -10.06
C LEU A 97 -115.89 45.63 -9.44
N SER A 98 -115.47 46.64 -10.21
CA SER A 98 -114.66 47.76 -9.71
C SER A 98 -115.42 48.67 -8.72
N ALA A 99 -116.75 48.72 -8.83
CA ALA A 99 -117.60 49.52 -7.95
C ALA A 99 -118.04 48.78 -6.68
N VAL A 100 -117.87 47.45 -6.62
CA VAL A 100 -118.07 46.66 -5.41
C VAL A 100 -117.10 47.12 -4.31
N LYS A 101 -117.59 47.24 -3.09
CA LYS A 101 -116.80 47.66 -1.92
C LYS A 101 -115.59 46.73 -1.71
N THR A 102 -114.43 47.29 -1.39
CA THR A 102 -113.22 46.52 -1.05
C THR A 102 -113.46 45.43 0.01
N ALA A 103 -114.28 45.70 1.02
CA ALA A 103 -114.63 44.70 2.04
C ALA A 103 -115.43 43.50 1.49
N ALA A 104 -116.16 43.69 0.38
CA ALA A 104 -116.87 42.62 -0.32
C ALA A 104 -115.91 41.82 -1.23
N ILE A 105 -114.99 42.49 -1.91
CA ILE A 105 -113.90 41.82 -2.66
C ILE A 105 -113.02 40.98 -1.71
N ALA A 106 -112.68 41.51 -0.53
CA ALA A 106 -111.91 40.82 0.50
C ALA A 106 -112.60 39.54 1.02
N ALA A 107 -113.93 39.49 0.97
CA ALA A 107 -114.73 38.36 1.43
C ALA A 107 -115.01 37.32 0.33
N LEU A 108 -114.49 37.51 -0.88
CA LEU A 108 -114.57 36.49 -1.92
C LEU A 108 -113.87 35.20 -1.46
N THR A 109 -114.55 34.08 -1.68
CA THR A 109 -114.00 32.74 -1.47
C THR A 109 -112.92 32.43 -2.49
N THR A 110 -112.01 31.51 -2.18
CA THR A 110 -110.92 31.14 -3.09
C THR A 110 -111.39 30.70 -4.49
N PRO A 111 -112.50 29.96 -4.67
CA PRO A 111 -113.00 29.64 -6.00
C PRO A 111 -113.57 30.86 -6.74
N GLN A 112 -114.12 31.84 -6.04
CA GLN A 112 -114.61 33.08 -6.65
C GLN A 112 -113.45 33.96 -7.14
N VAL A 113 -112.37 34.06 -6.36
CA VAL A 113 -111.16 34.77 -6.79
C VAL A 113 -110.53 34.08 -8.00
N ALA A 114 -110.44 32.74 -8.00
CA ALA A 114 -109.95 31.96 -9.14
C ALA A 114 -110.80 32.15 -10.40
N ALA A 115 -112.11 32.42 -10.25
CA ALA A 115 -113.04 32.61 -11.36
C ALA A 115 -112.98 34.00 -12.02
N LEU A 116 -112.25 34.96 -11.43
CA LEU A 116 -112.10 36.30 -12.01
C LEU A 116 -111.47 36.23 -13.41
N THR A 117 -111.97 37.01 -14.36
CA THR A 117 -111.31 37.14 -15.66
C THR A 117 -110.06 38.03 -15.54
N THR A 118 -109.14 37.95 -16.50
CA THR A 118 -107.97 38.83 -16.53
C THR A 118 -108.36 40.31 -16.58
N GLY A 119 -109.37 40.66 -17.39
CA GLY A 119 -109.91 42.02 -17.46
C GLY A 119 -110.52 42.50 -16.13
N GLN A 120 -111.17 41.61 -15.39
CA GLN A 120 -111.66 41.92 -14.04
C GLN A 120 -110.51 42.18 -13.08
N VAL A 121 -109.47 41.34 -13.06
CA VAL A 121 -108.30 41.53 -12.20
C VAL A 121 -107.60 42.86 -12.47
N THR A 122 -107.36 43.22 -13.74
CA THR A 122 -106.75 44.51 -14.11
C THR A 122 -107.59 45.71 -13.68
N SER A 123 -108.93 45.59 -13.68
CA SER A 123 -109.85 46.68 -13.31
C SER A 123 -110.01 46.91 -11.80
N LEU A 124 -109.56 45.98 -10.95
CA LEU A 124 -109.68 46.11 -9.50
C LEU A 124 -108.77 47.22 -8.96
N ALA A 125 -109.26 47.99 -7.99
CA ALA A 125 -108.42 48.93 -7.25
C ALA A 125 -107.29 48.20 -6.51
N THR A 126 -106.13 48.85 -6.34
CA THR A 126 -104.98 48.31 -5.59
C THR A 126 -105.35 47.90 -4.17
N ALA A 127 -106.17 48.71 -3.48
CA ALA A 127 -106.72 48.38 -2.16
C ALA A 127 -107.57 47.10 -2.15
N SER A 128 -108.26 46.79 -3.25
CA SER A 128 -109.07 45.57 -3.38
C SER A 128 -108.20 44.33 -3.60
N ILE A 129 -107.13 44.43 -4.39
CA ILE A 129 -106.13 43.36 -4.53
C ILE A 129 -105.41 43.12 -3.19
N ALA A 130 -104.95 44.19 -2.53
CA ALA A 130 -104.29 44.12 -1.23
C ALA A 130 -105.18 43.54 -0.11
N ALA A 131 -106.51 43.71 -0.21
CA ALA A 131 -107.46 43.18 0.76
C ALA A 131 -107.84 41.70 0.54
N LEU A 132 -107.46 41.08 -0.59
CA LEU A 132 -107.71 39.66 -0.83
C LEU A 132 -106.93 38.80 0.19
N SER A 133 -107.51 37.68 0.60
CA SER A 133 -106.78 36.74 1.45
C SER A 133 -105.57 36.14 0.71
N THR A 134 -104.54 35.71 1.45
CA THR A 134 -103.38 35.01 0.87
C THR A 134 -103.79 33.76 0.09
N ALA A 135 -104.81 33.05 0.55
CA ALA A 135 -105.39 31.91 -0.15
C ALA A 135 -106.13 32.31 -1.44
N GLY A 136 -106.74 33.50 -1.47
CA GLY A 136 -107.34 34.08 -2.67
C GLY A 136 -106.29 34.44 -3.71
N ILE A 137 -105.24 35.14 -3.30
CA ILE A 137 -104.10 35.45 -4.18
C ILE A 137 -103.43 34.19 -4.72
N ALA A 138 -103.22 33.17 -3.88
CA ALA A 138 -102.66 31.88 -4.30
C ALA A 138 -103.56 31.12 -5.29
N ALA A 139 -104.87 31.42 -5.32
CA ALA A 139 -105.83 30.81 -6.23
C ALA A 139 -105.88 31.48 -7.62
N LEU A 140 -105.20 32.62 -7.81
CA LEU A 140 -105.04 33.23 -9.12
C LEU A 140 -104.17 32.35 -10.04
N GLY A 141 -104.69 32.04 -11.21
CA GLY A 141 -103.93 31.43 -12.30
C GLY A 141 -102.87 32.38 -12.86
N THR A 142 -101.89 31.83 -13.57
CA THR A 142 -100.77 32.59 -14.16
C THR A 142 -101.23 33.76 -15.04
N ASN A 143 -102.25 33.57 -15.88
CA ASN A 143 -102.77 34.65 -16.74
C ASN A 143 -103.39 35.80 -15.93
N GLN A 144 -104.02 35.52 -14.78
CA GLN A 144 -104.57 36.56 -13.91
C GLN A 144 -103.46 37.33 -13.19
N VAL A 145 -102.38 36.63 -12.81
CA VAL A 145 -101.21 37.26 -12.18
C VAL A 145 -100.48 38.18 -13.18
N VAL A 146 -100.30 37.74 -14.43
CA VAL A 146 -99.77 38.57 -15.53
C VAL A 146 -100.67 39.77 -15.83
N ALA A 147 -101.98 39.66 -15.61
CA ALA A 147 -102.91 40.76 -15.82
C ALA A 147 -102.89 41.83 -14.70
N LEU A 148 -102.18 41.57 -13.59
CA LEU A 148 -101.99 42.58 -12.54
C LEU A 148 -101.09 43.69 -13.06
N THR A 149 -101.44 44.93 -12.72
CA THR A 149 -100.58 46.08 -12.99
C THR A 149 -99.44 46.17 -11.96
N SER A 150 -98.35 46.87 -12.30
CA SER A 150 -97.23 47.13 -11.39
C SER A 150 -97.68 47.74 -10.06
N ASN A 151 -98.68 48.63 -10.09
CA ASN A 151 -99.24 49.25 -8.89
C ASN A 151 -100.05 48.26 -8.03
N GLN A 152 -100.73 47.29 -8.65
CA GLN A 152 -101.44 46.24 -7.92
C GLN A 152 -100.45 45.29 -7.26
N ILE A 153 -99.42 44.84 -7.98
CA ILE A 153 -98.35 43.99 -7.45
C ILE A 153 -97.63 44.68 -6.28
N ALA A 154 -97.24 45.95 -6.45
CA ALA A 154 -96.57 46.73 -5.40
C ALA A 154 -97.46 47.01 -4.17
N SER A 155 -98.80 46.94 -4.31
CA SER A 155 -99.73 47.13 -3.19
C SER A 155 -100.00 45.86 -2.37
N MET A 156 -99.57 44.69 -2.86
CA MET A 156 -99.72 43.43 -2.15
C MET A 156 -98.79 43.37 -0.93
N GLY A 157 -99.22 42.68 0.13
CA GLY A 157 -98.37 42.36 1.27
C GLY A 157 -97.40 41.22 0.99
N THR A 158 -96.30 41.17 1.74
CA THR A 158 -95.25 40.14 1.64
C THR A 158 -95.80 38.71 1.69
N ALA A 159 -96.78 38.45 2.56
CA ALA A 159 -97.42 37.15 2.67
C ALA A 159 -98.27 36.76 1.44
N GLN A 160 -98.83 37.74 0.73
CA GLN A 160 -99.58 37.52 -0.52
C GLN A 160 -98.62 37.20 -1.66
N ILE A 161 -97.52 37.95 -1.79
CA ILE A 161 -96.47 37.67 -2.78
C ILE A 161 -95.86 36.28 -2.54
N ALA A 162 -95.51 35.95 -1.30
CA ALA A 162 -94.98 34.63 -0.94
C ALA A 162 -95.98 33.48 -1.12
N ALA A 163 -97.30 33.76 -1.20
CA ALA A 163 -98.34 32.77 -1.43
C ALA A 163 -98.52 32.41 -2.92
N LEU A 164 -98.04 33.24 -3.85
CA LEU A 164 -98.08 32.96 -5.29
C LEU A 164 -97.36 31.66 -5.64
N THR A 165 -97.75 31.00 -6.73
CA THR A 165 -97.02 29.80 -7.18
C THR A 165 -95.70 30.18 -7.85
N ALA A 166 -94.76 29.23 -7.99
CA ALA A 166 -93.52 29.46 -8.73
C ALA A 166 -93.78 29.87 -10.19
N ASN A 167 -94.78 29.26 -10.84
CA ASN A 167 -95.19 29.63 -12.20
C ASN A 167 -95.77 31.05 -12.24
N SER A 168 -96.54 31.44 -11.23
CA SER A 168 -97.10 32.80 -11.12
C SER A 168 -95.99 33.83 -10.96
N ILE A 169 -95.03 33.60 -10.07
CA ILE A 169 -93.87 34.48 -9.87
C ILE A 169 -93.01 34.56 -11.13
N GLY A 170 -92.72 33.42 -11.77
CA GLY A 170 -91.96 33.37 -13.02
C GLY A 170 -92.68 34.00 -14.22
N ALA A 171 -93.99 34.21 -14.15
CA ALA A 171 -94.75 34.87 -15.20
C ALA A 171 -94.79 36.41 -15.06
N ILE A 172 -94.42 36.98 -13.91
CA ILE A 172 -94.43 38.44 -13.67
C ILE A 172 -93.44 39.13 -14.61
N GLU A 173 -93.83 40.20 -15.30
CA GLU A 173 -92.93 40.96 -16.15
C GLU A 173 -91.74 41.54 -15.36
N THR A 174 -90.58 41.67 -16.02
CA THR A 174 -89.36 42.21 -15.38
C THR A 174 -89.54 43.60 -14.79
N ALA A 175 -90.38 44.44 -15.42
CA ALA A 175 -90.72 45.77 -14.92
C ALA A 175 -91.50 45.74 -13.60
N ASP A 176 -92.33 44.71 -13.39
CA ASP A 176 -93.16 44.57 -12.19
C ASP A 176 -92.38 43.93 -11.03
N LEU A 177 -91.47 43.01 -11.35
CA LEU A 177 -90.50 42.47 -10.39
C LEU A 177 -89.62 43.57 -9.75
N ALA A 178 -89.26 44.60 -10.51
CA ALA A 178 -88.53 45.76 -9.99
C ALA A 178 -89.34 46.55 -8.95
N GLY A 179 -90.69 46.46 -8.97
CA GLY A 179 -91.59 47.10 -8.02
C GLY A 179 -91.72 46.39 -6.67
N LEU A 180 -91.21 45.16 -6.53
CA LEU A 180 -91.25 44.40 -5.27
C LEU A 180 -90.27 44.98 -4.23
N SER A 181 -90.66 45.02 -2.97
CA SER A 181 -89.77 45.44 -1.90
C SER A 181 -88.71 44.38 -1.60
N THR A 182 -87.62 44.77 -0.92
CA THR A 182 -86.61 43.81 -0.43
C THR A 182 -87.21 42.77 0.52
N ASN A 183 -88.26 43.13 1.27
CA ASN A 183 -88.96 42.20 2.15
C ASN A 183 -89.76 41.17 1.36
N ASP A 184 -90.34 41.56 0.21
CA ASP A 184 -91.06 40.64 -0.67
C ASP A 184 -90.10 39.63 -1.28
N ILE A 185 -88.95 40.10 -1.78
CA ILE A 185 -87.90 39.25 -2.35
C ILE A 185 -87.32 38.30 -1.30
N ALA A 186 -87.03 38.79 -0.09
CA ALA A 186 -86.55 37.96 1.02
C ALA A 186 -87.58 36.90 1.46
N ALA A 187 -88.89 37.17 1.31
CA ALA A 187 -89.96 36.24 1.67
C ALA A 187 -90.22 35.14 0.62
N LEU A 188 -89.64 35.24 -0.59
CA LEU A 188 -89.79 34.21 -1.62
C LEU A 188 -89.17 32.88 -1.20
N ARG A 189 -89.87 31.79 -1.47
CA ARG A 189 -89.34 30.42 -1.29
C ARG A 189 -88.31 30.11 -2.38
N THR A 190 -87.41 29.19 -2.08
CA THR A 190 -86.40 28.69 -3.04
C THR A 190 -87.04 28.19 -4.34
N SER A 191 -88.19 27.53 -4.26
CA SER A 191 -88.93 27.06 -5.44
C SER A 191 -89.52 28.18 -6.31
N GLN A 192 -89.84 29.34 -5.73
CA GLN A 192 -90.31 30.51 -6.48
C GLN A 192 -89.13 31.20 -7.18
N LEU A 193 -88.00 31.34 -6.49
CA LEU A 193 -86.78 31.90 -7.06
C LEU A 193 -86.21 31.03 -8.19
N SER A 194 -86.24 29.71 -8.05
CA SER A 194 -85.83 28.81 -9.14
C SER A 194 -86.76 28.89 -10.37
N GLY A 195 -87.97 29.43 -10.20
CA GLY A 195 -88.93 29.66 -11.27
C GLY A 195 -88.72 30.96 -12.05
N LEU A 196 -87.86 31.86 -11.57
CA LEU A 196 -87.51 33.10 -12.30
C LEU A 196 -86.67 32.79 -13.55
N SER A 197 -86.96 33.48 -14.64
CA SER A 197 -86.10 33.52 -15.82
C SER A 197 -84.79 34.24 -15.52
N THR A 198 -83.80 34.06 -16.40
CA THR A 198 -82.52 34.76 -16.32
C THR A 198 -82.69 36.29 -16.41
N ASP A 199 -83.61 36.76 -17.24
CA ASP A 199 -83.89 38.19 -17.41
C ASP A 199 -84.54 38.78 -16.15
N GLN A 200 -85.40 38.01 -15.48
CA GLN A 200 -86.00 38.41 -14.21
C GLN A 200 -84.98 38.49 -13.07
N VAL A 201 -84.04 37.55 -13.01
CA VAL A 201 -82.93 37.60 -12.04
C VAL A 201 -82.04 38.80 -12.31
N ALA A 202 -81.67 39.06 -13.58
CA ALA A 202 -80.88 40.23 -13.97
C ALA A 202 -81.59 41.57 -13.70
N ALA A 203 -82.93 41.60 -13.75
CA ALA A 203 -83.73 42.79 -13.48
C ALA A 203 -83.85 43.14 -12.00
N LEU A 204 -83.52 42.24 -11.07
CA LEU A 204 -83.50 42.56 -9.64
C LEU A 204 -82.46 43.64 -9.36
N SER A 205 -82.86 44.68 -8.63
CA SER A 205 -81.90 45.67 -8.14
C SER A 205 -80.87 45.03 -7.19
N THR A 206 -79.71 45.67 -7.02
CA THR A 206 -78.68 45.19 -6.09
C THR A 206 -79.20 45.08 -4.65
N ASN A 207 -80.09 45.99 -4.21
CA ASN A 207 -80.72 45.91 -2.89
C ASN A 207 -81.68 44.72 -2.76
N GLN A 208 -82.47 44.43 -3.80
CA GLN A 208 -83.36 43.26 -3.82
C GLN A 208 -82.54 41.97 -3.82
N PHE A 209 -81.48 41.90 -4.62
CA PHE A 209 -80.62 40.72 -4.69
C PHE A 209 -79.86 40.49 -3.37
N ALA A 210 -79.34 41.56 -2.74
CA ALA A 210 -78.68 41.48 -1.44
C ALA A 210 -79.62 41.01 -0.31
N ALA A 211 -80.93 41.22 -0.44
CA ALA A 211 -81.92 40.77 0.55
C ALA A 211 -82.19 39.25 0.52
N LEU A 212 -81.72 38.53 -0.51
CA LEU A 212 -81.84 37.08 -0.58
C LEU A 212 -80.99 36.39 0.51
N SER A 213 -81.54 35.40 1.18
CA SER A 213 -80.78 34.53 2.08
C SER A 213 -79.79 33.64 1.33
N SER A 214 -78.82 33.08 2.04
CA SER A 214 -77.87 32.12 1.47
C SER A 214 -78.54 30.85 0.91
N ALA A 215 -79.64 30.41 1.52
CA ALA A 215 -80.43 29.27 1.02
C ALA A 215 -81.14 29.60 -0.30
N GLN A 216 -81.61 30.84 -0.44
CA GLN A 216 -82.24 31.35 -1.67
C GLN A 216 -81.21 31.47 -2.80
N ILE A 217 -80.04 32.06 -2.54
CA ILE A 217 -78.92 32.13 -3.50
C ILE A 217 -78.45 30.73 -3.91
N GLY A 218 -78.29 29.81 -2.96
CA GLY A 218 -77.90 28.43 -3.23
C GLY A 218 -78.91 27.62 -4.05
N SER A 219 -80.16 28.08 -4.13
CA SER A 219 -81.23 27.43 -4.92
C SER A 219 -81.31 27.91 -6.37
N LEU A 220 -80.57 28.96 -6.73
CA LEU A 220 -80.51 29.45 -8.11
C LEU A 220 -79.87 28.41 -9.03
N SER A 221 -80.44 28.25 -10.22
CA SER A 221 -79.85 27.45 -11.28
C SER A 221 -78.56 28.09 -11.80
N THR A 222 -77.67 27.30 -12.41
CA THR A 222 -76.44 27.81 -13.02
C THR A 222 -76.72 28.87 -14.07
N ASN A 223 -77.80 28.76 -14.85
CA ASN A 223 -78.18 29.77 -15.84
C ASN A 223 -78.57 31.10 -15.18
N GLN A 224 -79.26 31.06 -14.04
CA GLN A 224 -79.60 32.26 -13.27
C GLN A 224 -78.35 32.90 -12.65
N ILE A 225 -77.36 32.09 -12.23
CA ILE A 225 -76.07 32.60 -11.75
C ILE A 225 -75.25 33.25 -12.88
N VAL A 226 -75.25 32.68 -14.08
CA VAL A 226 -74.61 33.27 -15.28
C VAL A 226 -75.26 34.60 -15.66
N ALA A 227 -76.56 34.75 -15.40
CA ALA A 227 -77.31 35.96 -15.73
C ALA A 227 -77.16 37.10 -14.71
N LEU A 228 -76.39 36.89 -13.63
CA LEU A 228 -76.13 37.95 -12.67
C LEU A 228 -75.41 39.12 -13.35
N THR A 229 -75.73 40.32 -12.90
CA THR A 229 -74.93 41.50 -13.23
C THR A 229 -73.75 41.62 -12.28
N THR A 230 -72.68 42.28 -12.73
CA THR A 230 -71.50 42.55 -11.89
C THR A 230 -71.85 43.34 -10.62
N GLY A 231 -72.86 44.21 -10.70
CA GLY A 231 -73.40 44.91 -9.53
C GLY A 231 -74.04 43.96 -8.52
N GLN A 232 -74.81 42.96 -8.97
CA GLN A 232 -75.42 41.96 -8.08
C GLN A 232 -74.38 41.02 -7.47
N ALA A 233 -73.35 40.64 -8.23
CA ALA A 233 -72.25 39.85 -7.69
C ALA A 233 -71.48 40.62 -6.60
N SER A 234 -71.24 41.93 -6.80
CA SER A 234 -70.50 42.77 -5.85
C SER A 234 -71.15 42.92 -4.47
N VAL A 235 -72.46 42.71 -4.36
CA VAL A 235 -73.22 42.81 -3.11
C VAL A 235 -73.42 41.47 -2.41
N LEU A 236 -72.87 40.36 -2.95
CA LEU A 236 -72.90 39.06 -2.29
C LEU A 236 -72.13 39.11 -0.97
N THR A 237 -72.82 38.76 0.11
CA THR A 237 -72.23 38.58 1.43
C THR A 237 -71.43 37.27 1.51
N ALA A 238 -70.57 37.15 2.52
CA ALA A 238 -69.84 35.92 2.85
C ALA A 238 -70.77 34.69 2.95
N ALA A 239 -71.92 34.84 3.62
CA ALA A 239 -72.87 33.73 3.78
C ALA A 239 -73.53 33.32 2.46
N GLN A 240 -73.85 34.29 1.59
CA GLN A 240 -74.44 34.00 0.28
C GLN A 240 -73.43 33.36 -0.67
N ALA A 241 -72.19 33.85 -0.71
CA ALA A 241 -71.11 33.26 -1.51
C ALA A 241 -70.80 31.82 -1.06
N ALA A 242 -70.74 31.56 0.25
CA ALA A 242 -70.62 30.21 0.80
C ALA A 242 -71.83 29.30 0.48
N GLY A 243 -73.01 29.88 0.24
CA GLY A 243 -74.23 29.17 -0.13
C GLY A 243 -74.32 28.75 -1.61
N LEU A 244 -73.48 29.33 -2.49
CA LEU A 244 -73.45 28.95 -3.90
C LEU A 244 -73.01 27.49 -4.09
N SER A 245 -73.61 26.78 -5.03
CA SER A 245 -73.10 25.46 -5.43
C SER A 245 -71.73 25.59 -6.11
N THR A 246 -70.94 24.50 -6.14
CA THR A 246 -69.65 24.48 -6.85
C THR A 246 -69.82 24.82 -8.33
N ASN A 247 -70.88 24.33 -8.97
CA ASN A 247 -71.22 24.67 -10.35
C ASN A 247 -71.65 26.14 -10.49
N GLY A 248 -72.33 26.70 -9.48
CA GLY A 248 -72.68 28.11 -9.45
C GLY A 248 -71.45 29.01 -9.39
N VAL A 249 -70.50 28.70 -8.50
CA VAL A 249 -69.23 29.44 -8.41
C VAL A 249 -68.44 29.34 -9.71
N ALA A 250 -68.32 28.16 -10.30
CA ALA A 250 -67.65 27.95 -11.59
C ALA A 250 -68.35 28.67 -12.76
N ALA A 251 -69.67 28.87 -12.67
CA ALA A 251 -70.48 29.49 -13.71
C ALA A 251 -70.49 31.03 -13.65
N LEU A 252 -70.06 31.65 -12.55
CA LEU A 252 -69.88 33.10 -12.49
C LEU A 252 -68.94 33.56 -13.60
N SER A 253 -69.32 34.61 -14.35
CA SER A 253 -68.42 35.21 -15.33
C SER A 253 -67.17 35.75 -14.62
N THR A 254 -66.07 35.87 -15.36
CA THR A 254 -64.81 36.38 -14.80
C THR A 254 -64.97 37.78 -14.18
N ASN A 255 -65.78 38.65 -14.79
CA ASN A 255 -66.05 39.99 -14.27
C ASN A 255 -66.89 39.97 -12.99
N ASP A 256 -67.89 39.08 -12.92
CA ASP A 256 -68.74 38.97 -11.74
C ASP A 256 -68.00 38.35 -10.57
N PHE A 257 -67.13 37.36 -10.84
CA PHE A 257 -66.24 36.79 -9.84
C PHE A 257 -65.25 37.82 -9.31
N ALA A 258 -64.62 38.62 -10.19
CA ALA A 258 -63.70 39.70 -9.80
C ALA A 258 -64.37 40.84 -9.01
N ALA A 259 -65.70 40.96 -9.10
CA ALA A 259 -66.45 41.96 -8.35
C ALA A 259 -66.83 41.51 -6.94
N LEU A 260 -66.65 40.22 -6.60
CA LEU A 260 -66.92 39.70 -5.27
C LEU A 260 -66.07 40.42 -4.22
N SER A 261 -66.64 40.68 -3.04
CA SER A 261 -65.84 41.23 -1.95
C SER A 261 -64.79 40.23 -1.45
N THR A 262 -63.68 40.72 -0.89
CA THR A 262 -62.67 39.90 -0.22
C THR A 262 -63.26 38.97 0.85
N ASN A 263 -64.31 39.40 1.56
CA ASN A 263 -65.03 38.58 2.53
C ASN A 263 -65.84 37.45 1.88
N ALA A 264 -66.40 37.68 0.69
CA ALA A 264 -67.10 36.66 -0.08
C ALA A 264 -66.11 35.59 -0.57
N ILE A 265 -64.96 36.00 -1.12
CA ILE A 265 -63.89 35.08 -1.54
C ILE A 265 -63.37 34.25 -0.35
N ALA A 266 -63.08 34.90 0.78
CA ALA A 266 -62.60 34.21 1.99
C ALA A 266 -63.61 33.21 2.58
N ALA A 267 -64.90 33.37 2.28
CA ALA A 267 -65.97 32.49 2.75
C ALA A 267 -66.21 31.27 1.85
N LEU A 268 -65.63 31.24 0.64
CA LEU A 268 -65.73 30.07 -0.25
C LEU A 268 -65.11 28.84 0.42
N SER A 269 -65.82 27.72 0.38
CA SER A 269 -65.32 26.43 0.82
C SER A 269 -64.22 25.91 -0.10
N ALA A 270 -63.39 24.98 0.42
CA ALA A 270 -62.38 24.29 -0.36
C ALA A 270 -62.93 23.63 -1.65
N ASN A 271 -64.15 23.06 -1.58
CA ASN A 271 -64.79 22.46 -2.75
C ASN A 271 -65.22 23.50 -3.81
N GLN A 272 -65.64 24.69 -3.38
CA GLN A 272 -65.96 25.79 -4.29
C GLN A 272 -64.69 26.35 -4.93
N VAL A 273 -63.60 26.53 -4.16
CA VAL A 273 -62.31 26.97 -4.70
C VAL A 273 -61.73 25.96 -5.69
N LYS A 274 -61.85 24.65 -5.42
CA LYS A 274 -61.46 23.59 -6.35
C LYS A 274 -62.24 23.60 -7.67
N ALA A 275 -63.45 24.17 -7.67
CA ALA A 275 -64.30 24.25 -8.86
C ALA A 275 -64.03 25.52 -9.69
N LEU A 276 -63.17 26.43 -9.22
CA LEU A 276 -62.82 27.63 -9.97
C LEU A 276 -62.18 27.29 -11.30
N THR A 277 -62.47 28.13 -12.29
CA THR A 277 -61.76 28.11 -13.56
C THR A 277 -60.46 28.89 -13.46
N THR A 278 -59.48 28.57 -14.31
CA THR A 278 -58.20 29.30 -14.34
C THR A 278 -58.38 30.80 -14.61
N ASN A 279 -59.38 31.20 -15.40
CA ASN A 279 -59.69 32.61 -15.63
C ASN A 279 -60.20 33.30 -14.35
N GLN A 280 -60.94 32.60 -13.49
CA GLN A 280 -61.39 33.16 -12.21
C GLN A 280 -60.23 33.27 -11.21
N ILE A 281 -59.28 32.33 -11.24
CA ILE A 281 -58.05 32.40 -10.43
C ILE A 281 -57.20 33.61 -10.83
N VAL A 282 -56.98 33.82 -12.13
CA VAL A 282 -56.25 34.99 -12.66
C VAL A 282 -56.96 36.31 -12.36
N ALA A 283 -58.28 36.29 -12.20
CA ALA A 283 -59.07 37.48 -11.93
C ALA A 283 -59.12 37.87 -10.44
N LEU A 284 -58.55 37.07 -9.55
CA LEU A 284 -58.39 37.44 -8.14
C LEU A 284 -57.49 38.68 -8.05
N THR A 285 -57.89 39.64 -7.23
CA THR A 285 -56.98 40.71 -6.82
C THR A 285 -56.01 40.19 -5.76
N THR A 286 -54.88 40.86 -5.59
CA THR A 286 -53.90 40.52 -4.56
C THR A 286 -54.46 40.49 -3.14
N ASN A 287 -55.45 41.35 -2.83
CA ASN A 287 -56.14 41.34 -1.54
C ASN A 287 -57.04 40.11 -1.36
N GLU A 288 -57.69 39.65 -2.42
CA GLU A 288 -58.52 38.44 -2.40
C GLU A 288 -57.67 37.17 -2.32
N ALA A 289 -56.56 37.11 -3.06
CA ALA A 289 -55.57 36.06 -2.93
C ALA A 289 -55.00 35.97 -1.49
N ALA A 290 -54.68 37.11 -0.88
CA ALA A 290 -54.22 37.19 0.52
C ALA A 290 -55.29 36.74 1.54
N ALA A 291 -56.57 36.85 1.18
CA ALA A 291 -57.68 36.45 2.04
C ALA A 291 -57.97 34.95 2.01
N LEU A 292 -57.45 34.21 1.01
CA LEU A 292 -57.54 32.75 0.98
C LEU A 292 -56.89 32.14 2.23
N GLY A 293 -57.62 31.22 2.87
CA GLY A 293 -57.13 30.42 3.97
C GLY A 293 -56.39 29.17 3.49
N THR A 294 -55.79 28.46 4.45
CA THR A 294 -54.99 27.26 4.18
C THR A 294 -55.78 26.17 3.46
N ALA A 295 -57.02 25.90 3.87
CA ALA A 295 -57.87 24.90 3.25
C ALA A 295 -58.24 25.25 1.79
N GLN A 296 -58.40 26.54 1.47
CA GLN A 296 -58.70 26.99 0.12
C GLN A 296 -57.48 26.88 -0.79
N VAL A 297 -56.31 27.34 -0.34
CA VAL A 297 -55.06 27.23 -1.11
C VAL A 297 -54.68 25.76 -1.34
N ALA A 298 -54.88 24.89 -0.36
CA ALA A 298 -54.66 23.44 -0.53
C ALA A 298 -55.61 22.79 -1.56
N ALA A 299 -56.77 23.41 -1.82
CA ALA A 299 -57.75 22.90 -2.77
C ALA A 299 -57.48 23.31 -4.22
N LEU A 300 -56.64 24.33 -4.44
CA LEU A 300 -56.20 24.77 -5.77
C LEU A 300 -55.44 23.65 -6.47
N SER A 301 -55.67 23.47 -7.77
CA SER A 301 -54.88 22.54 -8.57
C SER A 301 -53.48 23.10 -8.85
N ALA A 302 -52.59 22.23 -9.34
CA ALA A 302 -51.27 22.65 -9.81
C ALA A 302 -51.35 23.69 -10.94
N ASN A 303 -52.35 23.57 -11.83
CA ASN A 303 -52.59 24.54 -12.91
C ASN A 303 -53.09 25.88 -12.37
N ASP A 304 -53.90 25.88 -11.31
CA ASP A 304 -54.37 27.11 -10.69
C ASP A 304 -53.20 27.87 -10.07
N ILE A 305 -52.35 27.17 -9.30
CA ILE A 305 -51.12 27.76 -8.73
C ILE A 305 -50.20 28.29 -9.82
N ALA A 306 -50.00 27.56 -10.92
CA ALA A 306 -49.17 28.02 -12.04
C ALA A 306 -49.74 29.25 -12.76
N ALA A 307 -51.07 29.41 -12.79
CA ALA A 307 -51.74 30.52 -13.43
C ALA A 307 -51.84 31.78 -12.56
N MET A 308 -51.73 31.66 -11.24
CA MET A 308 -51.75 32.82 -10.33
C MET A 308 -50.66 33.84 -10.68
N GLU A 309 -50.97 35.12 -10.59
CA GLU A 309 -49.97 36.16 -10.78
C GLU A 309 -48.93 36.13 -9.64
N THR A 310 -47.71 36.59 -9.92
CA THR A 310 -46.60 36.56 -8.95
C THR A 310 -46.89 37.41 -7.71
N ALA A 311 -47.58 38.55 -7.89
CA ALA A 311 -48.03 39.41 -6.81
C ALA A 311 -49.03 38.71 -5.90
N ASP A 312 -50.01 38.02 -6.47
CA ASP A 312 -51.06 37.32 -5.73
C ASP A 312 -50.50 36.16 -4.92
N LEU A 313 -49.65 35.34 -5.55
CA LEU A 313 -48.99 34.23 -4.85
C LEU A 313 -48.10 34.74 -3.71
N SER A 314 -47.41 35.86 -3.89
CA SER A 314 -46.57 36.48 -2.85
C SER A 314 -47.38 37.02 -1.66
N ALA A 315 -48.65 37.38 -1.88
CA ALA A 315 -49.54 37.89 -0.85
C ALA A 315 -50.27 36.78 -0.06
N ILE A 316 -50.25 35.53 -0.54
CA ILE A 316 -50.75 34.38 0.22
C ILE A 316 -49.97 34.23 1.53
N LYS A 317 -50.69 33.93 2.61
CA LYS A 317 -50.11 33.71 3.94
C LYS A 317 -49.08 32.58 3.92
N VAL A 318 -47.96 32.78 4.61
CA VAL A 318 -46.88 31.77 4.76
C VAL A 318 -47.40 30.39 5.17
N ALA A 319 -48.35 30.32 6.11
CA ALA A 319 -48.95 29.07 6.56
C ALA A 319 -49.71 28.30 5.46
N ALA A 320 -50.23 29.00 4.46
CA ALA A 320 -50.88 28.39 3.30
C ALA A 320 -49.86 27.93 2.25
N ILE A 321 -48.77 28.70 2.04
CA ILE A 321 -47.65 28.27 1.19
C ILE A 321 -46.97 27.02 1.77
N ALA A 322 -46.79 26.96 3.09
CA ALA A 322 -46.13 25.86 3.80
C ALA A 322 -46.76 24.48 3.54
N ILE A 323 -48.07 24.44 3.26
CA ILE A 323 -48.84 23.21 3.05
C ILE A 323 -49.08 22.88 1.58
N LEU A 324 -48.48 23.61 0.64
CA LEU A 324 -48.58 23.26 -0.78
C LEU A 324 -48.08 21.83 -1.01
N SER A 325 -48.85 21.08 -1.77
CA SER A 325 -48.49 19.73 -2.22
C SER A 325 -47.28 19.78 -3.15
N THR A 326 -46.60 18.65 -3.30
CA THR A 326 -45.46 18.53 -4.23
C THR A 326 -45.86 18.83 -5.68
N ALA A 327 -47.08 18.49 -6.10
CA ALA A 327 -47.59 18.81 -7.43
C ALA A 327 -47.83 20.31 -7.63
N GLN A 328 -48.26 21.02 -6.58
CA GLN A 328 -48.42 22.48 -6.65
C GLN A 328 -47.06 23.19 -6.67
N VAL A 329 -46.10 22.73 -5.86
CA VAL A 329 -44.75 23.31 -5.81
C VAL A 329 -43.97 23.06 -7.10
N SER A 330 -44.08 21.87 -7.69
CA SER A 330 -43.43 21.58 -8.98
C SER A 330 -44.03 22.36 -10.15
N ALA A 331 -45.27 22.85 -10.03
CA ALA A 331 -45.93 23.67 -11.04
C ALA A 331 -45.63 25.18 -10.93
N LEU A 332 -44.99 25.63 -9.85
CA LEU A 332 -44.58 27.03 -9.71
C LEU A 332 -43.66 27.43 -10.85
N THR A 333 -43.95 28.55 -11.48
CA THR A 333 -43.03 29.14 -12.47
C THR A 333 -41.79 29.70 -11.78
N THR A 334 -40.71 29.90 -12.54
CA THR A 334 -39.48 30.52 -12.01
C THR A 334 -39.72 31.94 -11.50
N GLY A 335 -40.58 32.71 -12.15
CA GLY A 335 -40.98 34.06 -11.71
C GLY A 335 -41.74 34.04 -10.38
N GLN A 336 -42.61 33.05 -10.18
CA GLN A 336 -43.33 32.85 -8.92
C GLN A 336 -42.38 32.43 -7.79
N VAL A 337 -41.44 31.52 -8.03
CA VAL A 337 -40.44 31.13 -7.02
C VAL A 337 -39.59 32.33 -6.61
N ALA A 338 -39.14 33.14 -7.57
CA ALA A 338 -38.35 34.34 -7.30
C ALA A 338 -39.12 35.42 -6.52
N SER A 339 -40.45 35.50 -6.66
CA SER A 339 -41.29 36.50 -5.98
C SER A 339 -41.72 36.11 -4.57
N LEU A 340 -41.56 34.84 -4.17
CA LEU A 340 -41.91 34.38 -2.82
C LEU A 340 -40.97 34.97 -1.76
N ALA A 341 -41.54 35.38 -0.62
CA ALA A 341 -40.74 35.80 0.53
C ALA A 341 -39.86 34.66 1.06
N THR A 342 -38.71 34.99 1.64
CA THR A 342 -37.79 34.01 2.26
C THR A 342 -38.48 33.14 3.30
N ALA A 343 -39.36 33.73 4.12
CA ALA A 343 -40.16 32.99 5.10
C ALA A 343 -41.11 31.97 4.45
N SER A 344 -41.61 32.23 3.25
CA SER A 344 -42.47 31.28 2.51
C SER A 344 -41.67 30.09 2.00
N ILE A 345 -40.48 30.31 1.44
CA ILE A 345 -39.57 29.25 1.00
C ILE A 345 -39.10 28.40 2.20
N ALA A 346 -38.66 29.05 3.28
CA ALA A 346 -38.23 28.39 4.51
C ALA A 346 -39.34 27.57 5.18
N ALA A 347 -40.62 27.94 4.99
CA ALA A 347 -41.75 27.20 5.55
C ALA A 347 -42.17 25.97 4.72
N LEU A 348 -41.66 25.78 3.51
CA LEU A 348 -41.98 24.61 2.68
C LEU A 348 -41.50 23.30 3.32
N SER A 349 -42.26 22.23 3.15
CA SER A 349 -41.80 20.90 3.60
C SER A 349 -40.56 20.43 2.83
N THR A 350 -39.78 19.51 3.42
CA THR A 350 -38.65 18.88 2.71
C THR A 350 -39.09 18.13 1.45
N ALA A 351 -40.30 17.55 1.44
CA ALA A 351 -40.87 16.92 0.25
C ALA A 351 -41.17 17.93 -0.87
N ALA A 352 -41.66 19.13 -0.52
CA ALA A 352 -41.87 20.23 -1.45
C ALA A 352 -40.55 20.75 -2.04
N ILE A 353 -39.52 20.92 -1.19
CA ILE A 353 -38.18 21.36 -1.67
C ILE A 353 -37.54 20.30 -2.59
N ALA A 354 -37.73 19.00 -2.30
CA ALA A 354 -37.16 17.91 -3.08
C ALA A 354 -37.65 17.84 -4.54
N VAL A 355 -38.85 18.39 -4.82
CA VAL A 355 -39.45 18.37 -6.17
C VAL A 355 -39.18 19.63 -6.98
N LEU A 356 -38.43 20.59 -6.45
CA LEU A 356 -38.01 21.76 -7.23
C LEU A 356 -37.15 21.33 -8.42
N SER A 357 -37.51 21.82 -9.60
CA SER A 357 -36.70 21.69 -10.81
C SER A 357 -35.42 22.52 -10.70
N THR A 358 -34.41 22.19 -11.49
CA THR A 358 -33.15 22.96 -11.55
C THR A 358 -33.40 24.41 -11.94
N ASN A 359 -34.33 24.69 -12.84
CA ASN A 359 -34.71 26.05 -13.21
C ASN A 359 -35.35 26.84 -12.05
N GLN A 360 -36.18 26.19 -11.23
CA GLN A 360 -36.75 26.81 -10.03
C GLN A 360 -35.69 27.08 -8.98
N VAL A 361 -34.71 26.17 -8.80
CA VAL A 361 -33.58 26.38 -7.87
C VAL A 361 -32.69 27.53 -8.33
N VAL A 362 -32.38 27.64 -9.62
CA VAL A 362 -31.64 28.78 -10.20
C VAL A 362 -32.39 30.11 -10.03
N ALA A 363 -33.72 30.07 -9.99
CA ALA A 363 -34.55 31.26 -9.80
C ALA A 363 -34.62 31.74 -8.34
N LEU A 364 -34.19 30.92 -7.37
CA LEU A 364 -34.09 31.35 -5.97
C LEU A 364 -33.00 32.42 -5.84
N SER A 365 -33.31 33.49 -5.12
CA SER A 365 -32.31 34.48 -4.71
C SER A 365 -31.38 33.93 -3.64
N SER A 366 -30.20 34.53 -3.48
CA SER A 366 -29.24 34.21 -2.42
C SER A 366 -29.87 34.22 -1.03
N ASN A 367 -30.77 35.17 -0.76
CA ASN A 367 -31.49 35.26 0.52
C ASN A 367 -32.47 34.10 0.73
N GLN A 368 -33.11 33.61 -0.33
CA GLN A 368 -34.00 32.45 -0.25
C GLN A 368 -33.21 31.16 -0.04
N ILE A 369 -32.10 30.97 -0.76
CA ILE A 369 -31.19 29.82 -0.55
C ILE A 369 -30.66 29.80 0.89
N ASN A 370 -30.17 30.94 1.40
CA ASN A 370 -29.66 31.06 2.77
C ASN A 370 -30.76 30.94 3.85
N SER A 371 -32.03 31.03 3.48
CA SER A 371 -33.16 30.82 4.41
C SER A 371 -33.61 29.37 4.52
N LEU A 372 -33.11 28.48 3.66
CA LEU A 372 -33.38 27.05 3.77
C LEU A 372 -32.76 26.48 5.05
N GLY A 373 -33.51 25.66 5.77
CA GLY A 373 -32.98 24.86 6.86
C GLY A 373 -32.16 23.67 6.37
N THR A 374 -31.29 23.16 7.24
CA THR A 374 -30.38 22.03 6.96
C THR A 374 -31.10 20.81 6.38
N ALA A 375 -32.30 20.48 6.89
CA ALA A 375 -33.10 19.36 6.39
C ALA A 375 -33.67 19.61 4.98
N GLN A 376 -33.96 20.86 4.62
CA GLN A 376 -34.42 21.24 3.28
C GLN A 376 -33.26 21.20 2.28
N VAL A 377 -32.08 21.70 2.66
CA VAL A 377 -30.87 21.58 1.83
C VAL A 377 -30.54 20.10 1.57
N ALA A 378 -30.60 19.25 2.60
CA ALA A 378 -30.40 17.81 2.47
C ALA A 378 -31.51 17.09 1.66
N ALA A 379 -32.65 17.74 1.41
CA ALA A 379 -33.74 17.19 0.61
C ALA A 379 -33.62 17.53 -0.90
N LEU A 380 -32.82 18.54 -1.27
CA LEU A 380 -32.57 18.87 -2.67
C LEU A 380 -31.96 17.68 -3.42
N SER A 381 -32.36 17.48 -4.68
CA SER A 381 -31.73 16.48 -5.54
C SER A 381 -30.27 16.85 -5.86
N SER A 382 -29.47 15.88 -6.32
CA SER A 382 -28.09 16.15 -6.75
C SER A 382 -28.03 17.17 -7.90
N ASN A 383 -28.97 17.10 -8.85
CA ASN A 383 -29.10 18.08 -9.93
C ASN A 383 -29.48 19.47 -9.42
N ALA A 384 -30.35 19.54 -8.41
CA ALA A 384 -30.73 20.80 -7.78
C ALA A 384 -29.54 21.45 -7.05
N ILE A 385 -28.76 20.67 -6.28
CA ILE A 385 -27.54 21.14 -5.63
C ILE A 385 -26.53 21.65 -6.67
N GLY A 386 -26.31 20.91 -7.76
CA GLY A 386 -25.46 21.34 -8.86
C GLY A 386 -25.94 22.59 -9.59
N ALA A 387 -27.26 22.89 -9.55
CA ALA A 387 -27.86 24.07 -10.16
C ALA A 387 -27.78 25.34 -9.29
N ILE A 388 -27.43 25.24 -7.99
CA ILE A 388 -27.21 26.41 -7.12
C ILE A 388 -26.07 27.24 -7.70
N GLN A 389 -26.22 28.55 -7.81
CA GLN A 389 -25.13 29.39 -8.34
C GLN A 389 -23.91 29.34 -7.41
N THR A 390 -22.70 29.37 -7.97
CA THR A 390 -21.44 29.25 -7.22
C THR A 390 -21.35 30.23 -6.04
N ALA A 391 -21.80 31.46 -6.21
CA ALA A 391 -21.80 32.49 -5.16
C ALA A 391 -22.77 32.16 -4.00
N ASP A 392 -23.91 31.54 -4.30
CA ASP A 392 -24.92 31.18 -3.30
C ASP A 392 -24.49 29.95 -2.49
N LEU A 393 -23.78 29.01 -3.12
CA LEU A 393 -23.27 27.82 -2.44
C LEU A 393 -22.27 28.19 -1.33
N ALA A 394 -21.45 29.22 -1.55
CA ALA A 394 -20.54 29.77 -0.53
C ALA A 394 -21.29 30.39 0.66
N GLY A 395 -22.55 30.78 0.49
CA GLY A 395 -23.42 31.32 1.54
C GLY A 395 -24.03 30.25 2.47
N LEU A 396 -24.03 28.97 2.07
CA LEU A 396 -24.56 27.89 2.89
C LEU A 396 -23.75 27.69 4.17
N SER A 397 -24.43 27.38 5.28
CA SER A 397 -23.75 27.15 6.55
C SER A 397 -22.95 25.85 6.54
N THR A 398 -22.00 25.70 7.46
CA THR A 398 -21.27 24.43 7.65
C THR A 398 -22.19 23.27 8.01
N ASN A 399 -23.32 23.55 8.69
CA ASN A 399 -24.32 22.52 9.01
C ASN A 399 -25.08 22.04 7.76
N ASP A 400 -25.33 22.95 6.81
CA ASP A 400 -25.97 22.60 5.55
C ASP A 400 -25.05 21.72 4.70
N ILE A 401 -23.77 22.11 4.61
CA ILE A 401 -22.73 21.36 3.90
C ILE A 401 -22.49 19.98 4.54
N ALA A 402 -22.46 19.89 5.88
CA ALA A 402 -22.32 18.63 6.60
C ALA A 402 -23.51 17.68 6.39
N ALA A 403 -24.71 18.22 6.13
CA ALA A 403 -25.93 17.44 5.90
C ALA A 403 -26.05 16.88 4.46
N LEU A 404 -25.21 17.34 3.53
CA LEU A 404 -25.21 16.83 2.16
C LEU A 404 -24.76 15.37 2.10
N ARG A 405 -25.44 14.59 1.27
CA ARG A 405 -25.11 13.17 1.02
C ARG A 405 -24.11 13.04 -0.13
N SER A 406 -23.43 11.90 -0.21
CA SER A 406 -22.43 11.61 -1.25
C SER A 406 -22.93 11.86 -2.68
N GLY A 407 -24.18 11.45 -2.99
CA GLY A 407 -24.79 11.70 -4.30
C GLY A 407 -25.04 13.18 -4.60
N GLN A 408 -25.30 14.01 -3.58
CA GLN A 408 -25.47 15.45 -3.74
C GLN A 408 -24.12 16.14 -3.93
N LEU A 409 -23.08 15.74 -3.20
CA LEU A 409 -21.72 16.23 -3.43
C LEU A 409 -21.25 15.91 -4.84
N ALA A 410 -21.47 14.69 -5.33
CA ALA A 410 -21.11 14.29 -6.69
C ALA A 410 -21.84 15.14 -7.77
N GLY A 411 -22.96 15.79 -7.42
CA GLY A 411 -23.67 16.72 -8.29
C GLY A 411 -23.05 18.12 -8.36
N LEU A 412 -22.13 18.49 -7.46
CA LEU A 412 -21.42 19.76 -7.51
C LEU A 412 -20.48 19.82 -8.72
N THR A 413 -20.45 20.96 -9.38
CA THR A 413 -19.44 21.30 -10.39
C THR A 413 -18.08 21.55 -9.75
N THR A 414 -17.02 21.52 -10.54
CA THR A 414 -15.66 21.83 -10.07
C THR A 414 -15.56 23.26 -9.57
N ASP A 415 -16.20 24.22 -10.24
CA ASP A 415 -16.22 25.63 -9.82
C ASP A 415 -16.91 25.82 -8.47
N GLN A 416 -17.98 25.07 -8.23
CA GLN A 416 -18.68 25.05 -6.94
C GLN A 416 -17.83 24.47 -5.81
N VAL A 417 -17.08 23.39 -6.06
CA VAL A 417 -16.16 22.82 -5.06
C VAL A 417 -15.04 23.79 -4.74
N ALA A 418 -14.44 24.43 -5.75
CA ALA A 418 -13.39 25.44 -5.56
C ALA A 418 -13.88 26.68 -4.79
N ALA A 419 -15.17 27.01 -4.86
CA ALA A 419 -15.78 28.14 -4.18
C ALA A 419 -16.16 27.88 -2.71
N LEU A 420 -16.14 26.63 -2.25
CA LEU A 420 -16.40 26.31 -0.83
C LEU A 420 -15.31 26.94 0.05
N SER A 421 -15.71 27.50 1.19
CA SER A 421 -14.73 27.95 2.20
C SER A 421 -14.02 26.76 2.85
N THR A 422 -12.85 27.01 3.43
CA THR A 422 -12.11 26.01 4.22
C THR A 422 -12.95 25.44 5.38
N ASN A 423 -13.76 26.28 6.03
CA ASN A 423 -14.68 25.83 7.08
C ASN A 423 -15.76 24.87 6.55
N GLN A 424 -16.27 25.11 5.34
CA GLN A 424 -17.24 24.21 4.70
C GLN A 424 -16.58 22.89 4.29
N ILE A 425 -15.33 22.90 3.81
CA ILE A 425 -14.57 21.68 3.52
C ILE A 425 -14.35 20.84 4.79
N VAL A 426 -13.97 21.46 5.91
CA VAL A 426 -13.82 20.77 7.21
C VAL A 426 -15.14 20.17 7.68
N ALA A 427 -16.27 20.79 7.36
CA ALA A 427 -17.60 20.31 7.74
C ALA A 427 -18.06 19.06 6.97
N LEU A 428 -17.41 18.71 5.84
CA LEU A 428 -17.75 17.52 5.07
C LEU A 428 -17.51 16.25 5.89
N THR A 429 -18.52 15.39 5.96
CA THR A 429 -18.37 14.08 6.62
C THR A 429 -17.45 13.17 5.81
N THR A 430 -16.81 12.19 6.46
CA THR A 430 -15.95 11.21 5.77
C THR A 430 -16.72 10.42 4.70
N ALA A 431 -17.99 10.08 4.97
CA ALA A 431 -18.87 9.43 4.00
C ALA A 431 -19.15 10.34 2.79
N ALA A 432 -19.34 11.65 3.00
CA ALA A 432 -19.52 12.61 1.93
C ALA A 432 -18.24 12.76 1.09
N VAL A 433 -17.07 12.91 1.73
CA VAL A 433 -15.76 13.00 1.05
C VAL A 433 -15.48 11.78 0.18
N SER A 434 -15.87 10.58 0.62
CA SER A 434 -15.72 9.35 -0.19
C SER A 434 -16.54 9.35 -1.49
N GLY A 435 -17.57 10.20 -1.58
CA GLY A 435 -18.42 10.37 -2.76
C GLY A 435 -17.92 11.41 -3.76
N LEU A 436 -16.83 12.13 -3.47
CA LEU A 436 -16.25 13.10 -4.39
C LEU A 436 -15.64 12.39 -5.62
N THR A 437 -15.91 12.94 -6.80
CA THR A 437 -15.28 12.50 -8.05
C THR A 437 -13.84 13.00 -8.14
N THR A 438 -13.00 12.36 -8.95
CA THR A 438 -11.61 12.79 -9.14
C THR A 438 -11.50 14.22 -9.67
N ASN A 439 -12.41 14.66 -10.54
CA ASN A 439 -12.44 16.04 -11.03
C ASN A 439 -12.74 17.04 -9.90
N GLN A 440 -13.60 16.68 -8.96
CA GLN A 440 -13.90 17.53 -7.80
C GLN A 440 -12.74 17.57 -6.81
N ILE A 441 -11.99 16.48 -6.66
CA ILE A 441 -10.76 16.46 -5.85
C ILE A 441 -9.67 17.35 -6.48
N VAL A 442 -9.47 17.26 -7.80
CA VAL A 442 -8.56 18.15 -8.55
C VAL A 442 -8.99 19.62 -8.44
N ALA A 443 -10.29 19.89 -8.31
CA ALA A 443 -10.81 21.25 -8.17
C ALA A 443 -10.64 21.85 -6.77
N LEU A 444 -10.17 21.07 -5.79
CA LEU A 444 -9.81 21.64 -4.49
C LEU A 444 -8.68 22.64 -4.67
N THR A 445 -8.75 23.75 -3.96
CA THR A 445 -7.61 24.66 -3.84
C THR A 445 -6.63 24.11 -2.82
N THR A 446 -5.36 24.48 -2.92
CA THR A 446 -4.32 24.12 -1.93
C THR A 446 -4.69 24.56 -0.51
N GLY A 447 -5.39 25.69 -0.35
CA GLY A 447 -5.93 26.12 0.94
C GLY A 447 -7.00 25.18 1.50
N GLN A 448 -7.90 24.67 0.65
CA GLN A 448 -8.90 23.68 1.04
C GLN A 448 -8.29 22.31 1.34
N ALA A 449 -7.30 21.87 0.57
CA ALA A 449 -6.57 20.63 0.84
C ALA A 449 -5.86 20.68 2.20
N SER A 450 -5.23 21.82 2.53
CA SER A 450 -4.48 21.98 3.79
C SER A 450 -5.32 21.83 5.07
N VAL A 451 -6.63 22.03 4.98
CA VAL A 451 -7.55 21.90 6.12
C VAL A 451 -8.25 20.55 6.19
N LEU A 452 -8.02 19.64 5.24
CA LEU A 452 -8.56 18.29 5.30
C LEU A 452 -8.07 17.56 6.55
N SER A 453 -9.01 17.06 7.34
CA SER A 453 -8.68 16.26 8.52
C SER A 453 -8.14 14.88 8.12
N ALA A 454 -7.40 14.26 9.04
CA ALA A 454 -6.89 12.90 8.85
C ALA A 454 -7.99 11.88 8.52
N ALA A 455 -9.17 12.03 9.13
CA ALA A 455 -10.32 11.16 8.85
C ALA A 455 -10.90 11.38 7.44
N GLN A 456 -10.95 12.63 6.97
CA GLN A 456 -11.43 12.94 5.62
C GLN A 456 -10.47 12.43 4.55
N VAL A 457 -9.16 12.61 4.73
CA VAL A 457 -8.14 12.05 3.81
C VAL A 457 -8.17 10.52 3.80
N ALA A 458 -8.30 9.87 4.96
CA ALA A 458 -8.50 8.42 5.02
C ALA A 458 -9.81 7.95 4.34
N GLY A 459 -10.82 8.83 4.25
CA GLY A 459 -12.08 8.57 3.55
C GLY A 459 -12.04 8.73 2.02
N LEU A 460 -10.98 9.34 1.47
CA LEU A 460 -10.81 9.46 0.02
C LEU A 460 -10.64 8.08 -0.63
N THR A 461 -11.12 7.93 -1.86
CA THR A 461 -10.83 6.72 -2.64
C THR A 461 -9.36 6.70 -3.06
N THR A 462 -8.82 5.54 -3.44
CA THR A 462 -7.44 5.44 -3.97
C THR A 462 -7.23 6.31 -5.21
N ASN A 463 -8.24 6.37 -6.08
CA ASN A 463 -8.23 7.26 -7.25
C ASN A 463 -8.32 8.73 -6.84
N GLY A 464 -9.08 9.05 -5.77
CA GLY A 464 -9.15 10.40 -5.22
C GLY A 464 -7.80 10.86 -4.68
N VAL A 465 -7.10 10.03 -3.91
CA VAL A 465 -5.74 10.34 -3.43
C VAL A 465 -4.77 10.51 -4.60
N ALA A 466 -4.79 9.60 -5.58
CA ALA A 466 -3.94 9.72 -6.78
C ALA A 466 -4.25 10.97 -7.63
N ALA A 467 -5.50 11.46 -7.58
CA ALA A 467 -5.95 12.65 -8.31
C ALA A 467 -5.61 13.97 -7.62
N LEU A 468 -5.22 13.98 -6.33
CA LEU A 468 -4.75 15.20 -5.68
C LEU A 468 -3.55 15.76 -6.43
N GLU A 469 -3.63 17.03 -6.82
CA GLU A 469 -2.50 17.72 -7.42
C GLU A 469 -1.31 17.72 -6.45
N THR A 470 -0.09 17.75 -6.98
CA THR A 470 1.12 17.64 -6.16
C THR A 470 1.23 18.75 -5.11
N SER A 471 0.80 19.98 -5.44
CA SER A 471 0.75 21.10 -4.49
C SER A 471 -0.27 20.88 -3.37
N ASP A 472 -1.41 20.28 -3.69
CA ASP A 472 -2.49 20.04 -2.72
C ASP A 472 -2.13 18.88 -1.80
N PHE A 473 -1.52 17.83 -2.34
CA PHE A 473 -0.98 16.72 -1.56
C PHE A 473 0.11 17.20 -0.58
N ALA A 474 1.04 18.05 -1.04
CA ALA A 474 2.08 18.65 -0.21
C ALA A 474 1.54 19.59 0.87
N ALA A 475 0.32 20.11 0.71
CA ALA A 475 -0.31 20.98 1.69
C ALA A 475 -1.05 20.21 2.80
N LEU A 476 -1.24 18.90 2.65
CA LEU A 476 -1.86 18.06 3.67
C LEU A 476 -1.05 18.09 4.97
N SER A 477 -1.74 17.99 6.11
CA SER A 477 -1.03 17.85 7.38
C SER A 477 -0.31 16.50 7.49
N THR A 478 0.80 16.46 8.25
CA THR A 478 1.51 15.22 8.57
C THR A 478 0.61 14.12 9.16
N ASN A 479 -0.39 14.51 9.97
CA ASN A 479 -1.37 13.56 10.52
C ASN A 479 -2.29 12.98 9.44
N ALA A 480 -2.62 13.76 8.41
CA ALA A 480 -3.44 13.30 7.30
C ALA A 480 -2.67 12.34 6.38
N ILE A 481 -1.39 12.61 6.10
CA ILE A 481 -0.51 11.68 5.40
C ILE A 481 -0.36 10.37 6.17
N ALA A 482 -0.10 10.44 7.48
CA ALA A 482 0.02 9.25 8.34
C ALA A 482 -1.26 8.41 8.39
N ALA A 483 -2.43 9.02 8.19
CA ALA A 483 -3.73 8.35 8.21
C ALA A 483 -4.12 7.66 6.89
N LEU A 484 -3.34 7.83 5.81
CA LEU A 484 -3.58 7.12 4.55
C LEU A 484 -3.59 5.60 4.77
N SER A 485 -4.55 4.90 4.19
CA SER A 485 -4.51 3.44 4.18
C SER A 485 -3.36 2.92 3.32
N VAL A 486 -2.95 1.67 3.57
CA VAL A 486 -1.96 0.95 2.74
C VAL A 486 -2.31 0.99 1.24
N ASN A 487 -3.60 0.85 0.90
CA ASN A 487 -4.06 0.90 -0.49
C ASN A 487 -3.98 2.31 -1.08
N GLN A 488 -4.22 3.35 -0.29
CA GLN A 488 -4.05 4.74 -0.74
C GLN A 488 -2.58 5.08 -0.94
N VAL A 489 -1.67 4.63 -0.05
CA VAL A 489 -0.22 4.81 -0.24
C VAL A 489 0.30 4.09 -1.49
N LYS A 490 -0.18 2.86 -1.73
CA LYS A 490 0.13 2.13 -2.96
C LYS A 490 -0.36 2.83 -4.24
N ALA A 491 -1.39 3.66 -4.14
CA ALA A 491 -1.97 4.40 -5.25
C ALA A 491 -1.34 5.77 -5.47
N LEU A 492 -0.39 6.19 -4.62
CA LEU A 492 0.32 7.45 -4.80
C LEU A 492 1.04 7.47 -6.15
N THR A 493 1.07 8.65 -6.75
CA THR A 493 1.94 8.91 -7.88
C THR A 493 3.36 9.20 -7.39
N THR A 494 4.35 8.92 -8.22
CA THR A 494 5.76 9.19 -7.87
C THR A 494 6.00 10.68 -7.56
N ASN A 495 5.29 11.60 -8.21
CA ASN A 495 5.36 13.03 -7.89
C ASN A 495 4.82 13.35 -6.49
N GLN A 496 3.76 12.66 -6.04
CA GLN A 496 3.24 12.83 -4.68
C GLN A 496 4.20 12.25 -3.63
N VAL A 497 4.90 11.15 -3.94
CA VAL A 497 5.93 10.59 -3.05
C VAL A 497 7.12 11.54 -2.91
N VAL A 498 7.58 12.13 -4.02
CA VAL A 498 8.65 13.17 -4.00
C VAL A 498 8.21 14.43 -3.26
N ALA A 499 6.92 14.74 -3.24
CA ALA A 499 6.39 15.91 -2.55
C ALA A 499 6.23 15.73 -1.04
N LEU A 500 6.47 14.53 -0.50
CA LEU A 500 6.49 14.30 0.95
C LEU A 500 7.61 15.12 1.58
N THR A 501 7.31 15.78 2.69
CA THR A 501 8.36 16.31 3.56
C THR A 501 9.01 15.18 4.36
N THR A 502 10.22 15.41 4.84
CA THR A 502 10.96 14.45 5.68
C THR A 502 10.18 14.05 6.96
N ASN A 503 9.38 14.96 7.52
CA ASN A 503 8.51 14.65 8.66
C ASN A 503 7.33 13.75 8.27
N GLU A 504 6.76 13.93 7.08
CA GLU A 504 5.68 13.09 6.56
C GLU A 504 6.17 11.71 6.19
N ALA A 505 7.34 11.61 5.56
CA ALA A 505 8.00 10.32 5.35
C ALA A 505 8.22 9.59 6.68
N ALA A 506 8.78 10.26 7.70
CA ALA A 506 8.97 9.68 9.02
C ALA A 506 7.66 9.24 9.71
N ALA A 507 6.55 9.91 9.41
CA ALA A 507 5.23 9.61 9.96
C ALA A 507 4.59 8.34 9.37
N LEU A 508 5.03 7.89 8.18
CA LEU A 508 4.55 6.65 7.60
C LEU A 508 4.83 5.44 8.51
N SER A 509 3.82 4.58 8.64
CA SER A 509 3.92 3.28 9.27
C SER A 509 4.71 2.30 8.40
N THR A 510 5.25 1.27 9.05
CA THR A 510 5.98 0.18 8.39
C THR A 510 5.17 -0.48 7.28
N ALA A 511 3.85 -0.65 7.46
CA ALA A 511 2.98 -1.24 6.45
C ALA A 511 2.76 -0.32 5.24
N GLN A 512 2.68 0.99 5.45
CA GLN A 512 2.58 1.98 4.37
C GLN A 512 3.88 2.03 3.56
N VAL A 513 5.05 2.07 4.22
CA VAL A 513 6.36 2.07 3.53
C VAL A 513 6.56 0.80 2.71
N ALA A 514 6.20 -0.37 3.26
CA ALA A 514 6.27 -1.64 2.53
C ALA A 514 5.33 -1.70 1.30
N ALA A 515 4.34 -0.82 1.20
CA ALA A 515 3.39 -0.77 0.10
C ALA A 515 3.81 0.15 -1.07
N LEU A 516 4.85 0.96 -0.88
CA LEU A 516 5.43 1.82 -1.93
C LEU A 516 5.90 0.98 -3.12
N SER A 517 5.72 1.48 -4.34
CA SER A 517 6.24 0.79 -5.52
C SER A 517 7.77 0.91 -5.61
N THR A 518 8.40 0.12 -6.47
CA THR A 518 9.85 0.25 -6.73
C THR A 518 10.21 1.62 -7.33
N ASN A 519 9.30 2.23 -8.10
CA ASN A 519 9.51 3.58 -8.64
C ASN A 519 9.45 4.62 -7.53
N ASP A 520 8.54 4.46 -6.57
CA ASP A 520 8.43 5.36 -5.43
C ASP A 520 9.68 5.27 -4.55
N ILE A 521 10.16 4.06 -4.27
CA ILE A 521 11.42 3.86 -3.53
C ILE A 521 12.60 4.51 -4.25
N ALA A 522 12.72 4.34 -5.57
CA ALA A 522 13.80 4.95 -6.34
C ALA A 522 13.72 6.49 -6.39
N ALA A 523 12.52 7.06 -6.28
CA ALA A 523 12.28 8.49 -6.33
C ALA A 523 12.38 9.21 -4.97
N LEU A 524 12.32 8.49 -3.85
CA LEU A 524 12.47 9.08 -2.52
C LEU A 524 13.77 9.88 -2.39
N GLU A 525 13.69 11.05 -1.79
CA GLU A 525 14.89 11.80 -1.45
C GLU A 525 15.68 11.09 -0.34
N THR A 526 17.00 11.26 -0.33
CA THR A 526 17.86 10.60 0.66
C THR A 526 17.54 11.05 2.09
N ALA A 527 17.09 12.30 2.27
CA ALA A 527 16.67 12.81 3.58
C ALA A 527 15.42 12.06 4.09
N ASP A 528 14.43 11.86 3.24
CA ASP A 528 13.17 11.17 3.59
C ASP A 528 13.41 9.69 3.90
N LEU A 529 14.24 9.03 3.08
CA LEU A 529 14.62 7.64 3.32
C LEU A 529 15.37 7.47 4.66
N SER A 530 16.23 8.43 5.01
CA SER A 530 16.98 8.41 6.28
C SER A 530 16.09 8.66 7.49
N ALA A 531 14.94 9.33 7.31
CA ALA A 531 14.00 9.64 8.37
C ALA A 531 13.01 8.48 8.66
N PHE A 532 12.95 7.46 7.80
CA PHE A 532 12.17 6.26 8.08
C PHE A 532 12.68 5.51 9.33
N LYS A 533 11.74 4.90 10.04
CA LYS A 533 12.03 3.97 11.13
C LYS A 533 12.82 2.77 10.60
N VAL A 534 13.78 2.27 11.37
CA VAL A 534 14.55 1.04 11.05
C VAL A 534 13.63 -0.13 10.68
N ALA A 535 12.52 -0.30 11.40
CA ALA A 535 11.53 -1.35 11.12
C ALA A 535 10.85 -1.19 9.74
N SER A 536 10.68 0.04 9.25
CA SER A 536 10.14 0.33 7.92
C SER A 536 11.12 -0.06 6.81
N ILE A 537 12.41 0.22 7.00
CA ILE A 537 13.45 -0.23 6.06
C ILE A 537 13.59 -1.77 6.08
N ALA A 538 13.54 -2.38 7.27
CA ALA A 538 13.60 -3.83 7.42
C ALA A 538 12.43 -4.57 6.73
N ALA A 539 11.27 -3.90 6.60
CA ALA A 539 10.08 -4.46 5.96
C ALA A 539 10.08 -4.33 4.42
N LEU A 540 11.09 -3.71 3.82
CA LEU A 540 11.20 -3.62 2.36
C LEU A 540 11.38 -5.02 1.75
N GLY A 541 10.60 -5.29 0.70
CA GLY A 541 10.75 -6.48 -0.13
C GLY A 541 12.02 -6.41 -0.99
N THR A 542 12.45 -7.56 -1.52
CA THR A 542 13.67 -7.67 -2.32
C THR A 542 13.67 -6.77 -3.55
N ALA A 543 12.53 -6.62 -4.23
CA ALA A 543 12.39 -5.72 -5.37
C ALA A 543 12.54 -4.24 -4.99
N GLN A 544 12.04 -3.84 -3.81
CA GLN A 544 12.20 -2.48 -3.30
C GLN A 544 13.65 -2.20 -2.90
N VAL A 545 14.32 -3.15 -2.24
CA VAL A 545 15.75 -3.02 -1.90
C VAL A 545 16.61 -2.93 -3.16
N ALA A 546 16.33 -3.74 -4.18
CA ALA A 546 17.01 -3.67 -5.48
C ALA A 546 16.77 -2.33 -6.21
N ALA A 547 15.65 -1.65 -5.96
CA ALA A 547 15.31 -0.36 -6.57
C ALA A 547 16.01 0.84 -5.92
N LEU A 548 16.64 0.68 -4.75
CA LEU A 548 17.39 1.76 -4.10
C LEU A 548 18.51 2.28 -5.01
N THR A 549 18.67 3.59 -5.12
CA THR A 549 19.84 4.16 -5.79
C THR A 549 21.10 4.00 -4.93
N THR A 550 22.28 4.12 -5.53
CA THR A 550 23.55 4.09 -4.78
C THR A 550 23.62 5.20 -3.73
N GLY A 551 23.16 6.42 -4.06
CA GLY A 551 23.09 7.53 -3.11
C GLY A 551 22.14 7.26 -1.94
N GLN A 552 21.00 6.60 -2.20
CA GLN A 552 20.08 6.16 -1.16
C GLN A 552 20.71 5.11 -0.24
N VAL A 553 21.40 4.09 -0.79
CA VAL A 553 22.11 3.07 0.00
C VAL A 553 23.15 3.71 0.92
N THR A 554 23.96 4.64 0.39
CA THR A 554 24.96 5.37 1.20
C THR A 554 24.31 6.21 2.33
N SER A 555 23.10 6.74 2.11
CA SER A 555 22.38 7.55 3.10
C SER A 555 21.69 6.75 4.22
N LEU A 556 21.58 5.42 4.09
CA LEU A 556 20.94 4.59 5.11
C LEU A 556 21.76 4.57 6.41
N ALA A 557 21.07 4.67 7.55
CA ALA A 557 21.72 4.40 8.83
C ALA A 557 22.24 2.95 8.91
N THR A 558 23.35 2.73 9.61
CA THR A 558 23.96 1.39 9.78
C THR A 558 22.98 0.38 10.38
N ALA A 559 22.16 0.81 11.35
CA ALA A 559 21.10 -0.01 11.94
C ALA A 559 20.02 -0.43 10.92
N SER A 560 19.72 0.42 9.93
CA SER A 560 18.77 0.10 8.87
C SER A 560 19.32 -0.93 7.90
N VAL A 561 20.60 -0.82 7.52
CA VAL A 561 21.28 -1.83 6.68
C VAL A 561 21.37 -3.17 7.41
N ALA A 562 21.77 -3.16 8.69
CA ALA A 562 21.83 -4.36 9.52
C ALA A 562 20.46 -5.03 9.72
N ALA A 563 19.36 -4.27 9.70
CA ALA A 563 18.01 -4.79 9.85
C ALA A 563 17.41 -5.37 8.55
N LEU A 564 18.04 -5.17 7.39
CA LEU A 564 17.56 -5.77 6.12
C LEU A 564 17.59 -7.31 6.20
N SER A 565 16.64 -7.95 5.55
CA SER A 565 16.69 -9.41 5.43
C SER A 565 17.90 -9.88 4.61
N THR A 566 18.35 -11.12 4.82
CA THR A 566 19.39 -11.73 3.98
C THR A 566 19.00 -11.75 2.50
N ALA A 567 17.72 -11.96 2.19
CA ALA A 567 17.22 -11.85 0.83
C ALA A 567 17.29 -10.42 0.28
N GLY A 568 17.08 -9.40 1.13
CA GLY A 568 17.24 -7.99 0.77
C GLY A 568 18.69 -7.65 0.45
N ILE A 569 19.64 -8.05 1.31
CA ILE A 569 21.07 -7.84 1.05
C ILE A 569 21.53 -8.58 -0.21
N ALA A 570 21.06 -9.80 -0.44
CA ALA A 570 21.33 -10.55 -1.68
C ALA A 570 20.72 -9.91 -2.94
N ALA A 571 19.69 -9.07 -2.80
CA ALA A 571 19.04 -8.38 -3.91
C ALA A 571 19.76 -7.08 -4.31
N LEU A 572 20.73 -6.61 -3.53
CA LEU A 572 21.57 -5.47 -3.91
C LEU A 572 22.37 -5.79 -5.17
N SER A 573 22.36 -4.87 -6.12
CA SER A 573 23.29 -4.88 -7.25
C SER A 573 24.71 -4.66 -6.77
N THR A 574 25.68 -5.09 -7.59
CA THR A 574 27.10 -4.89 -7.28
C THR A 574 27.47 -3.42 -7.07
N ASN A 575 26.86 -2.49 -7.81
CA ASN A 575 27.08 -1.05 -7.61
C ASN A 575 26.51 -0.54 -6.27
N GLN A 576 25.37 -1.08 -5.82
CA GLN A 576 24.83 -0.75 -4.50
C GLN A 576 25.69 -1.32 -3.36
N VAL A 577 26.26 -2.51 -3.54
CA VAL A 577 27.21 -3.11 -2.56
C VAL A 577 28.48 -2.27 -2.46
N VAL A 578 29.03 -1.80 -3.59
CA VAL A 578 30.18 -0.86 -3.61
C VAL A 578 29.84 0.48 -2.95
N ALA A 579 28.58 0.93 -3.04
CA ALA A 579 28.14 2.19 -2.44
C ALA A 579 27.93 2.11 -0.91
N LEU A 580 28.04 0.93 -0.30
CA LEU A 580 28.02 0.79 1.16
C LEU A 580 29.25 1.45 1.76
N THR A 581 29.05 2.21 2.82
CA THR A 581 30.15 2.75 3.62
C THR A 581 30.81 1.66 4.46
N SER A 582 32.06 1.87 4.88
CA SER A 582 32.79 0.93 5.76
C SER A 582 32.02 0.62 7.05
N ALA A 583 31.31 1.61 7.60
CA ALA A 583 30.48 1.43 8.79
C ALA A 583 29.23 0.57 8.52
N GLN A 584 28.64 0.67 7.32
CA GLN A 584 27.51 -0.18 6.93
C GLN A 584 27.95 -1.62 6.64
N VAL A 585 29.10 -1.82 6.00
CA VAL A 585 29.68 -3.16 5.77
C VAL A 585 30.00 -3.83 7.10
N ALA A 586 30.63 -3.12 8.05
CA ALA A 586 30.92 -3.64 9.39
C ALA A 586 29.66 -3.92 10.23
N ALA A 587 28.51 -3.33 9.89
CA ALA A 587 27.25 -3.56 10.57
C ALA A 587 26.47 -4.78 10.02
N LEU A 588 26.91 -5.37 8.90
CA LEU A 588 26.29 -6.57 8.36
C LEU A 588 26.51 -7.75 9.31
N GLY A 589 25.46 -8.53 9.54
CA GLY A 589 25.57 -9.82 10.20
C GLY A 589 26.13 -10.89 9.26
N THR A 590 26.72 -11.93 9.82
CA THR A 590 27.34 -13.04 9.07
C THR A 590 26.43 -13.69 8.03
N ALA A 591 25.15 -13.88 8.36
CA ALA A 591 24.19 -14.43 7.40
C ALA A 591 23.93 -13.49 6.20
N GLN A 592 23.99 -12.17 6.41
CA GLN A 592 23.85 -11.18 5.34
C GLN A 592 25.10 -11.15 4.46
N VAL A 593 26.30 -11.17 5.04
CA VAL A 593 27.56 -11.25 4.26
C VAL A 593 27.58 -12.50 3.38
N VAL A 594 27.21 -13.66 3.93
CA VAL A 594 27.17 -14.93 3.18
C VAL A 594 26.05 -14.97 2.12
N SER A 595 25.05 -14.08 2.21
CA SER A 595 23.99 -13.96 1.20
C SER A 595 24.43 -13.23 -0.07
N LEU A 596 25.51 -12.44 -0.01
CA LEU A 596 26.06 -11.72 -1.16
C LEU A 596 26.59 -12.68 -2.24
N SER A 597 26.48 -12.28 -3.51
CA SER A 597 27.10 -13.03 -4.61
C SER A 597 28.63 -12.96 -4.54
N SER A 598 29.32 -13.91 -5.19
CA SER A 598 30.78 -13.86 -5.33
C SER A 598 31.26 -12.61 -6.06
N THR A 599 30.49 -12.12 -7.04
CA THR A 599 30.78 -10.85 -7.72
C THR A 599 30.66 -9.65 -6.80
N SER A 600 29.69 -9.65 -5.88
CA SER A 600 29.50 -8.56 -4.93
C SER A 600 30.59 -8.57 -3.85
N ILE A 601 30.96 -9.75 -3.33
CA ILE A 601 32.11 -9.90 -2.42
C ILE A 601 33.40 -9.43 -3.09
N GLY A 602 33.64 -9.82 -4.35
CA GLY A 602 34.79 -9.38 -5.13
C GLY A 602 34.79 -7.88 -5.46
N ALA A 603 33.65 -7.20 -5.36
CA ALA A 603 33.55 -5.76 -5.60
C ALA A 603 33.71 -4.90 -4.35
N ILE A 604 33.65 -5.47 -3.14
CA ILE A 604 33.82 -4.73 -1.88
C ILE A 604 35.17 -3.99 -1.89
N GLU A 605 35.17 -2.70 -1.56
CA GLU A 605 36.41 -1.93 -1.56
C GLU A 605 37.40 -2.47 -0.52
N THR A 606 38.69 -2.33 -0.79
CA THR A 606 39.74 -2.86 0.11
C THR A 606 39.68 -2.25 1.51
N ALA A 607 39.23 -1.01 1.64
CA ALA A 607 39.01 -0.34 2.92
C ALA A 607 37.87 -0.99 3.73
N ASP A 608 36.82 -1.45 3.06
CA ASP A 608 35.62 -2.01 3.70
C ASP A 608 35.79 -3.47 4.09
N LEU A 609 36.67 -4.22 3.41
CA LEU A 609 37.00 -5.61 3.78
C LEU A 609 37.57 -5.74 5.19
N ALA A 610 38.23 -4.71 5.71
CA ALA A 610 38.70 -4.68 7.10
C ALA A 610 37.54 -4.67 8.11
N GLY A 611 36.34 -4.25 7.68
CA GLY A 611 35.12 -4.25 8.50
C GLY A 611 34.49 -5.64 8.66
N LEU A 612 34.84 -6.62 7.84
CA LEU A 612 34.33 -7.99 7.98
C LEU A 612 34.91 -8.67 9.21
N SER A 613 34.06 -9.27 10.03
CA SER A 613 34.50 -10.00 11.21
C SER A 613 35.16 -11.33 10.84
N THR A 614 35.91 -11.92 11.78
CA THR A 614 36.45 -13.28 11.62
C THR A 614 35.34 -14.33 11.47
N ALA A 615 34.16 -14.11 12.06
CA ALA A 615 32.99 -14.96 11.86
C ALA A 615 32.48 -14.90 10.42
N ASP A 616 32.49 -13.71 9.81
CA ASP A 616 32.10 -13.51 8.41
C ASP A 616 33.06 -14.27 7.48
N MET A 617 34.37 -14.11 7.70
CA MET A 617 35.40 -14.82 6.94
C MET A 617 35.27 -16.33 7.06
N ALA A 618 35.06 -16.86 8.27
CA ALA A 618 34.87 -18.29 8.50
C ALA A 618 33.64 -18.85 7.78
N ALA A 619 32.61 -18.04 7.58
CA ALA A 619 31.34 -18.44 6.98
C ALA A 619 31.28 -18.26 5.45
N LEU A 620 32.24 -17.55 4.84
CA LEU A 620 32.29 -17.38 3.39
C LEU A 620 32.38 -18.72 2.65
N ARG A 621 31.62 -18.84 1.57
CA ARG A 621 31.66 -20.02 0.68
C ARG A 621 32.93 -19.97 -0.19
N THR A 622 33.37 -21.15 -0.64
CA THR A 622 34.54 -21.26 -1.54
C THR A 622 34.40 -20.42 -2.81
N THR A 623 33.19 -20.31 -3.37
CA THR A 623 32.93 -19.45 -4.54
C THR A 623 33.02 -17.96 -4.23
N GLN A 624 32.69 -17.52 -3.02
CA GLN A 624 32.83 -16.13 -2.58
C GLN A 624 34.30 -15.77 -2.33
N LEU A 625 35.06 -16.67 -1.70
CA LEU A 625 36.51 -16.53 -1.53
C LEU A 625 37.23 -16.47 -2.88
N ALA A 626 36.82 -17.29 -3.84
CA ALA A 626 37.39 -17.27 -5.19
C ALA A 626 37.06 -15.98 -5.96
N GLY A 627 36.02 -15.25 -5.53
CA GLY A 627 35.65 -13.95 -6.08
C GLY A 627 36.55 -12.80 -5.61
N LEU A 628 37.31 -12.96 -4.52
CA LEU A 628 38.24 -11.93 -4.05
C LEU A 628 39.39 -11.73 -5.05
N THR A 629 39.76 -10.48 -5.26
CA THR A 629 40.97 -10.13 -6.02
C THR A 629 42.23 -10.37 -5.17
N THR A 630 43.38 -10.45 -5.83
CA THR A 630 44.68 -10.57 -5.13
C THR A 630 44.97 -9.36 -4.24
N THR A 631 44.59 -8.16 -4.67
CA THR A 631 44.70 -6.93 -3.86
C THR A 631 43.83 -7.01 -2.61
N GLN A 632 42.58 -7.48 -2.74
CA GLN A 632 41.69 -7.69 -1.59
C GLN A 632 42.24 -8.73 -0.60
N VAL A 633 42.80 -9.84 -1.09
CA VAL A 633 43.42 -10.85 -0.22
C VAL A 633 44.62 -10.28 0.53
N SER A 634 45.44 -9.44 -0.11
CA SER A 634 46.62 -8.85 0.53
C SER A 634 46.30 -7.85 1.66
N VAL A 635 45.09 -7.28 1.70
CA VAL A 635 44.66 -6.34 2.76
C VAL A 635 43.88 -7.00 3.90
N LEU A 636 43.54 -8.30 3.78
CA LEU A 636 42.90 -9.02 4.88
C LEU A 636 43.79 -9.01 6.12
N THR A 637 43.20 -8.89 7.30
CA THR A 637 43.96 -9.01 8.54
C THR A 637 44.44 -10.45 8.75
N THR A 638 45.49 -10.61 9.54
CA THR A 638 45.99 -11.95 9.94
C THR A 638 44.91 -12.77 10.64
N ALA A 639 44.08 -12.13 11.47
CA ALA A 639 42.95 -12.77 12.12
C ALA A 639 41.88 -13.25 11.13
N GLN A 640 41.58 -12.48 10.09
CA GLN A 640 40.63 -12.85 9.03
C GLN A 640 41.12 -14.05 8.21
N ILE A 641 42.42 -14.11 7.88
CA ILE A 641 43.04 -15.26 7.18
C ILE A 641 43.03 -16.51 8.07
N ALA A 642 43.44 -16.37 9.34
CA ALA A 642 43.46 -17.48 10.29
C ALA A 642 42.06 -18.04 10.59
N ALA A 643 41.01 -17.21 10.47
CA ALA A 643 39.62 -17.63 10.68
C ALA A 643 39.05 -18.49 9.55
N LEU A 644 39.68 -18.53 8.36
CA LEU A 644 39.24 -19.36 7.26
C LEU A 644 39.32 -20.84 7.64
N SER A 645 38.24 -21.60 7.45
CA SER A 645 38.31 -23.05 7.62
C SER A 645 39.35 -23.66 6.68
N THR A 646 39.95 -24.77 7.09
CA THR A 646 41.02 -25.43 6.32
C THR A 646 40.59 -25.78 4.89
N SER A 647 39.35 -26.24 4.73
CA SER A 647 38.78 -26.54 3.41
C SER A 647 38.52 -25.28 2.59
N ALA A 648 37.97 -24.22 3.20
CA ALA A 648 37.70 -22.95 2.53
C ALA A 648 39.00 -22.24 2.12
N PHE A 649 40.05 -22.29 2.95
CA PHE A 649 41.36 -21.75 2.64
C PHE A 649 42.01 -22.50 1.46
N ALA A 650 42.05 -23.83 1.51
CA ALA A 650 42.73 -24.63 0.50
C ALA A 650 42.03 -24.65 -0.87
N SER A 651 40.69 -24.64 -0.89
CA SER A 651 39.89 -24.81 -2.11
C SER A 651 39.09 -23.57 -2.53
N GLY A 652 38.94 -22.59 -1.65
CA GLY A 652 38.25 -21.33 -1.93
C GLY A 652 39.16 -20.23 -2.46
N LEU A 653 40.47 -20.27 -2.20
CA LEU A 653 41.42 -19.32 -2.76
C LEU A 653 42.10 -19.91 -4.00
N SER A 654 42.17 -19.12 -5.07
CA SER A 654 42.98 -19.44 -6.25
C SER A 654 44.47 -19.38 -5.92
N THR A 655 45.29 -20.05 -6.72
CA THR A 655 46.75 -20.00 -6.57
C THR A 655 47.30 -18.58 -6.62
N SER A 656 46.72 -17.69 -7.44
CA SER A 656 47.13 -16.28 -7.49
C SER A 656 46.81 -15.51 -6.21
N GLN A 657 45.69 -15.83 -5.55
CA GLN A 657 45.31 -15.24 -4.27
C GLN A 657 46.20 -15.76 -3.13
N ILE A 658 46.56 -17.05 -3.13
CA ILE A 658 47.53 -17.59 -2.17
C ILE A 658 48.92 -16.95 -2.36
N ALA A 659 49.35 -16.75 -3.61
CA ALA A 659 50.62 -16.05 -3.90
C ALA A 659 50.61 -14.58 -3.44
N ALA A 660 49.43 -13.96 -3.35
CA ALA A 660 49.25 -12.58 -2.91
C ALA A 660 49.23 -12.41 -1.38
N LEU A 661 49.30 -13.51 -0.60
CA LEU A 661 49.43 -13.43 0.85
C LEU A 661 50.72 -12.70 1.23
N THR A 662 50.59 -11.70 2.09
CA THR A 662 51.73 -11.05 2.73
C THR A 662 52.44 -12.04 3.67
N THR A 663 53.72 -11.79 3.95
CA THR A 663 54.48 -12.62 4.89
C THR A 663 53.83 -12.67 6.28
N SER A 664 53.24 -11.56 6.76
CA SER A 664 52.51 -11.54 8.04
C SER A 664 51.26 -12.41 8.02
N GLN A 665 50.51 -12.44 6.91
CA GLN A 665 49.34 -13.33 6.77
C GLN A 665 49.77 -14.80 6.69
N ALA A 666 50.87 -15.10 5.98
CA ALA A 666 51.42 -16.46 5.91
C ALA A 666 51.84 -16.98 7.29
N VAL A 667 52.47 -16.16 8.13
CA VAL A 667 52.83 -16.51 9.52
C VAL A 667 51.62 -16.77 10.42
N SER A 668 50.46 -16.20 10.09
CA SER A 668 49.24 -16.41 10.86
C SER A 668 48.47 -17.67 10.49
N LEU A 669 48.95 -18.44 9.50
CA LEU A 669 48.31 -19.68 9.11
C LEU A 669 48.38 -20.71 10.23
N SER A 670 47.35 -21.55 10.32
CA SER A 670 47.42 -22.73 11.18
C SER A 670 48.19 -23.84 10.49
N VAL A 671 48.79 -24.73 11.30
CA VAL A 671 49.43 -25.95 10.81
C VAL A 671 48.50 -26.75 9.88
N GLN A 672 47.20 -26.77 10.16
CA GLN A 672 46.23 -27.47 9.30
C GLN A 672 45.94 -26.73 8.00
N GLN A 673 45.95 -25.40 7.98
CA GLN A 673 45.82 -24.61 6.75
C GLN A 673 47.04 -24.80 5.84
N VAL A 674 48.26 -24.81 6.40
CA VAL A 674 49.50 -25.07 5.64
C VAL A 674 49.51 -26.49 5.07
N ALA A 675 49.18 -27.51 5.88
CA ALA A 675 49.10 -28.90 5.43
C ALA A 675 48.06 -29.11 4.31
N ALA A 676 46.99 -28.31 4.28
CA ALA A 676 45.93 -28.41 3.29
C ALA A 676 46.26 -27.74 1.93
N LEU A 677 47.38 -27.00 1.81
CA LEU A 677 47.76 -26.33 0.57
C LEU A 677 47.96 -27.33 -0.58
N SER A 678 47.49 -27.03 -1.79
CA SER A 678 47.89 -27.85 -2.94
C SER A 678 49.37 -27.66 -3.25
N THR A 679 49.99 -28.62 -3.94
CA THR A 679 51.37 -28.47 -4.45
C THR A 679 51.53 -27.18 -5.29
N ARG A 680 50.52 -26.86 -6.11
CA ARG A 680 50.49 -25.62 -6.89
C ARG A 680 50.50 -24.37 -6.01
N ASN A 681 49.79 -24.39 -4.88
CA ASN A 681 49.74 -23.27 -3.94
C ASN A 681 51.07 -23.12 -3.18
N VAL A 682 51.69 -24.23 -2.75
CA VAL A 682 53.01 -24.20 -2.10
C VAL A 682 54.08 -23.64 -3.03
N ALA A 683 54.11 -24.08 -4.29
CA ALA A 683 55.03 -23.55 -5.30
C ALA A 683 54.82 -22.05 -5.59
N ALA A 684 53.62 -21.52 -5.37
CA ALA A 684 53.29 -20.12 -5.62
C ALA A 684 53.52 -19.19 -4.42
N LEU A 685 53.83 -19.72 -3.23
CA LEU A 685 54.13 -18.91 -2.06
C LEU A 685 55.39 -18.07 -2.30
N ALA A 686 55.39 -16.83 -1.83
CA ALA A 686 56.61 -16.03 -1.81
C ALA A 686 57.69 -16.70 -0.94
N THR A 687 58.96 -16.59 -1.37
CA THR A 687 60.12 -17.12 -0.65
C THR A 687 60.16 -16.65 0.81
N SER A 688 59.84 -15.39 1.07
CA SER A 688 59.77 -14.84 2.43
C SER A 688 58.66 -15.45 3.29
N SER A 689 57.56 -15.89 2.69
CA SER A 689 56.46 -16.58 3.38
C SER A 689 56.85 -18.00 3.78
N VAL A 690 57.56 -18.73 2.91
CA VAL A 690 58.09 -20.07 3.24
C VAL A 690 59.14 -19.98 4.34
N ALA A 691 60.05 -19.00 4.26
CA ALA A 691 61.05 -18.76 5.31
C ALA A 691 60.41 -18.48 6.68
N ALA A 692 59.28 -17.78 6.69
CA ALA A 692 58.63 -17.33 7.92
C ALA A 692 57.75 -18.40 8.60
N PHE A 693 57.50 -19.54 7.95
CA PHE A 693 56.77 -20.64 8.59
C PHE A 693 57.51 -21.19 9.81
N SER A 694 56.76 -21.58 10.83
CA SER A 694 57.30 -22.31 11.97
C SER A 694 57.80 -23.71 11.56
N THR A 695 58.62 -24.31 12.41
CA THR A 695 59.06 -25.70 12.24
C THR A 695 57.89 -26.67 12.17
N ASN A 696 56.81 -26.42 12.91
CA ASN A 696 55.60 -27.24 12.89
C ASN A 696 54.83 -27.14 11.56
N GLU A 697 54.78 -25.96 10.96
CA GLU A 697 54.12 -25.76 9.66
C GLU A 697 54.90 -26.41 8.52
N ILE A 698 56.23 -26.27 8.52
CA ILE A 698 57.11 -26.96 7.56
C ILE A 698 57.02 -28.48 7.73
N ALA A 699 57.05 -28.97 8.97
CA ALA A 699 56.90 -30.40 9.27
C ALA A 699 55.50 -30.96 8.94
N ALA A 700 54.49 -30.11 8.76
CA ALA A 700 53.16 -30.54 8.35
C ALA A 700 52.99 -30.65 6.83
N LEU A 701 53.94 -30.14 6.03
CA LEU A 701 53.93 -30.29 4.57
C LEU A 701 54.21 -31.75 4.18
N THR A 702 53.40 -32.32 3.31
CA THR A 702 53.67 -33.62 2.68
C THR A 702 54.94 -33.59 1.84
N ALA A 703 55.54 -34.77 1.63
CA ALA A 703 56.70 -34.94 0.74
C ALA A 703 56.44 -34.37 -0.67
N ALA A 704 55.21 -34.51 -1.20
CA ALA A 704 54.84 -33.96 -2.49
C ALA A 704 54.78 -32.41 -2.51
N GLN A 705 54.37 -31.78 -1.41
CA GLN A 705 54.36 -30.31 -1.27
C GLN A 705 55.78 -29.76 -1.14
N LEU A 706 56.70 -30.45 -0.47
CA LEU A 706 58.11 -30.05 -0.41
C LEU A 706 58.83 -30.28 -1.75
N GLY A 707 58.44 -31.30 -2.50
CA GLY A 707 59.02 -31.60 -3.81
C GLY A 707 58.78 -30.56 -4.89
N VAL A 708 57.86 -29.61 -4.68
CA VAL A 708 57.58 -28.51 -5.61
C VAL A 708 58.18 -27.18 -5.17
N LEU A 709 58.95 -27.15 -4.08
CA LEU A 709 59.70 -25.95 -3.71
C LEU A 709 60.69 -25.59 -4.83
N SER A 710 60.70 -24.31 -5.20
CA SER A 710 61.74 -23.73 -6.04
C SER A 710 63.08 -23.71 -5.30
N SER A 711 64.18 -23.54 -6.04
CA SER A 711 65.50 -23.39 -5.42
C SER A 711 65.53 -22.23 -4.42
N ASP A 712 64.93 -21.09 -4.75
CA ASP A 712 64.88 -19.93 -3.85
C ASP A 712 64.08 -20.21 -2.56
N GLN A 713 62.96 -20.92 -2.67
CA GLN A 713 62.17 -21.35 -1.49
C GLN A 713 62.90 -22.41 -0.66
N GLY A 714 63.69 -23.27 -1.30
CA GLY A 714 64.57 -24.22 -0.63
C GLY A 714 65.66 -23.51 0.19
N VAL A 715 66.38 -22.57 -0.42
CA VAL A 715 67.39 -21.71 0.25
C VAL A 715 66.79 -20.99 1.46
N ALA A 716 65.54 -20.57 1.36
CA ALA A 716 64.84 -19.87 2.45
C ALA A 716 64.56 -20.72 3.70
N LEU A 717 64.71 -22.05 3.64
CA LEU A 717 64.51 -22.92 4.80
C LEU A 717 65.67 -22.78 5.79
N THR A 718 65.36 -22.36 7.01
CA THR A 718 66.32 -22.30 8.11
C THR A 718 66.75 -23.68 8.59
N SER A 719 67.90 -23.77 9.24
CA SER A 719 68.44 -25.02 9.79
C SER A 719 67.46 -25.71 10.74
N ASN A 720 66.69 -24.94 11.52
CA ASN A 720 65.67 -25.50 12.41
C ASN A 720 64.48 -26.09 11.64
N GLN A 721 64.06 -25.47 10.53
CA GLN A 721 63.00 -26.00 9.68
C GLN A 721 63.46 -27.26 8.95
N VAL A 722 64.69 -27.29 8.45
CA VAL A 722 65.28 -28.48 7.80
C VAL A 722 65.46 -29.64 8.79
N ALA A 723 65.92 -29.36 10.01
CA ALA A 723 66.04 -30.36 11.07
C ALA A 723 64.68 -30.95 11.51
N ALA A 724 63.59 -30.18 11.36
CA ALA A 724 62.25 -30.64 11.67
C ALA A 724 61.63 -31.54 10.59
N LEU A 725 62.27 -31.68 9.42
CA LEU A 725 61.79 -32.54 8.35
C LEU A 725 61.95 -34.02 8.70
N THR A 726 60.90 -34.79 8.41
CA THR A 726 60.95 -36.25 8.42
C THR A 726 61.79 -36.78 7.25
N THR A 727 62.32 -37.98 7.39
CA THR A 727 63.05 -38.66 6.30
C THR A 727 62.28 -38.70 4.98
N ALA A 728 60.96 -38.96 5.02
CA ALA A 728 60.13 -38.99 3.81
C ALA A 728 60.00 -37.62 3.15
N GLN A 729 59.93 -36.54 3.94
CA GLN A 729 59.88 -35.17 3.46
C GLN A 729 61.20 -34.73 2.81
N VAL A 730 62.34 -35.09 3.42
CA VAL A 730 63.67 -34.82 2.84
C VAL A 730 63.84 -35.54 1.50
N VAL A 731 63.44 -36.81 1.42
CA VAL A 731 63.46 -37.56 0.15
C VAL A 731 62.47 -36.99 -0.86
N GLY A 732 61.40 -36.35 -0.40
CA GLY A 732 60.45 -35.65 -1.25
C GLY A 732 61.00 -34.38 -1.91
N LEU A 733 62.04 -33.76 -1.36
CA LEU A 733 62.63 -32.54 -1.92
C LEU A 733 63.14 -32.77 -3.34
N SER A 734 62.89 -31.79 -4.22
CA SER A 734 63.46 -31.82 -5.57
C SER A 734 64.99 -31.75 -5.51
N THR A 735 65.66 -32.31 -6.51
CA THR A 735 67.12 -32.20 -6.66
C THR A 735 67.58 -30.74 -6.63
N ASN A 736 66.79 -29.83 -7.23
CA ASN A 736 67.08 -28.40 -7.28
C ASN A 736 66.87 -27.69 -5.95
N ALA A 737 65.90 -28.09 -5.13
CA ALA A 737 65.70 -27.52 -3.81
C ALA A 737 66.75 -28.05 -2.82
N LEU A 738 67.05 -29.35 -2.88
CA LEU A 738 68.05 -29.99 -2.02
C LEU A 738 69.46 -29.45 -2.27
N ALA A 739 69.87 -29.32 -3.54
CA ALA A 739 71.17 -28.76 -3.92
C ALA A 739 71.26 -27.23 -3.78
N ALA A 740 70.13 -26.57 -3.51
CA ALA A 740 70.10 -25.14 -3.25
C ALA A 740 70.09 -24.79 -1.76
N LEU A 741 69.93 -25.77 -0.85
CA LEU A 741 70.06 -25.51 0.59
C LEU A 741 71.41 -24.87 0.89
N ASP A 742 71.43 -23.88 1.78
CA ASP A 742 72.69 -23.40 2.32
C ASP A 742 73.36 -24.53 3.10
N THR A 743 74.70 -24.55 3.09
CA THR A 743 75.46 -25.66 3.69
C THR A 743 75.17 -25.83 5.19
N SER A 744 74.87 -24.74 5.91
CA SER A 744 74.42 -24.81 7.31
C SER A 744 73.08 -25.53 7.48
N ASP A 745 72.17 -25.35 6.52
CA ASP A 745 70.84 -25.95 6.57
C ASP A 745 70.88 -27.40 6.09
N PHE A 746 71.70 -27.71 5.08
CA PHE A 746 71.96 -29.08 4.64
C PHE A 746 72.52 -29.95 5.77
N VAL A 747 73.46 -29.41 6.56
CA VAL A 747 74.05 -30.13 7.70
C VAL A 747 73.05 -30.37 8.83
N ALA A 748 71.92 -29.64 8.85
CA ALA A 748 70.84 -29.90 9.81
C ALA A 748 70.06 -31.20 9.53
N LEU A 749 70.26 -31.84 8.37
CA LEU A 749 69.66 -33.13 8.03
C LEU A 749 70.16 -34.25 8.94
N GLY A 750 69.24 -35.02 9.53
CA GLY A 750 69.59 -36.21 10.30
C GLY A 750 70.29 -37.28 9.46
N THR A 751 71.12 -38.11 10.09
CA THR A 751 71.86 -39.20 9.43
C THR A 751 70.94 -40.20 8.71
N THR A 752 69.76 -40.49 9.28
CA THR A 752 68.73 -41.32 8.61
C THR A 752 68.17 -40.67 7.35
N ALA A 753 68.07 -39.34 7.32
CA ALA A 753 67.62 -38.62 6.13
C ALA A 753 68.69 -38.64 5.04
N ILE A 754 69.96 -38.44 5.41
CA ILE A 754 71.10 -38.58 4.49
C ILE A 754 71.13 -39.98 3.88
N ALA A 755 71.03 -41.04 4.68
CA ALA A 755 71.02 -42.43 4.19
C ALA A 755 69.84 -42.74 3.24
N ALA A 756 68.73 -42.02 3.37
CA ALA A 756 67.53 -42.23 2.56
C ALA A 756 67.51 -41.44 1.25
N LEU A 757 68.42 -40.48 1.05
CA LEU A 757 68.51 -39.71 -0.20
C LEU A 757 68.69 -40.64 -1.40
N SER A 758 67.95 -40.38 -2.47
CA SER A 758 68.13 -41.14 -3.70
C SER A 758 69.49 -40.85 -4.35
N THR A 759 69.99 -41.78 -5.16
CA THR A 759 71.22 -41.58 -5.95
C THR A 759 71.15 -40.35 -6.85
N ARG A 760 69.96 -40.03 -7.38
CA ARG A 760 69.73 -38.78 -8.14
C ARG A 760 69.86 -37.52 -7.28
N GLN A 761 69.37 -37.55 -6.04
CA GLN A 761 69.53 -36.44 -5.11
C GLN A 761 71.00 -36.23 -4.73
N ILE A 762 71.73 -37.30 -4.42
CA ILE A 762 73.17 -37.24 -4.14
C ILE A 762 73.97 -36.71 -5.33
N ALA A 763 73.73 -37.25 -6.53
CA ALA A 763 74.40 -36.78 -7.74
C ALA A 763 74.12 -35.30 -8.05
N SER A 764 73.00 -34.74 -7.58
CA SER A 764 72.65 -33.34 -7.80
C SER A 764 73.26 -32.36 -6.80
N LEU A 765 73.82 -32.83 -5.68
CA LEU A 765 74.46 -31.98 -4.68
C LEU A 765 75.73 -31.33 -5.23
N ARG A 766 76.08 -30.15 -4.74
CA ARG A 766 77.33 -29.46 -5.04
C ARG A 766 78.43 -29.96 -4.10
N THR A 767 79.67 -29.75 -4.50
CA THR A 767 80.86 -30.07 -3.68
C THR A 767 80.82 -29.39 -2.31
N ALA A 768 80.23 -28.20 -2.21
CA ALA A 768 80.08 -27.47 -0.95
C ALA A 768 79.25 -28.23 0.10
N GLU A 769 78.17 -28.92 -0.30
CA GLU A 769 77.37 -29.69 0.64
C GLU A 769 78.15 -30.90 1.18
N PHE A 770 78.87 -31.63 0.31
CA PHE A 770 79.73 -32.74 0.74
C PHE A 770 80.85 -32.26 1.68
N ALA A 771 81.51 -31.15 1.37
CA ALA A 771 82.54 -30.57 2.23
C ALA A 771 81.99 -30.12 3.61
N ALA A 772 80.71 -29.75 3.68
CA ALA A 772 80.06 -29.30 4.91
C ALA A 772 79.53 -30.44 5.80
N MET A 773 79.27 -31.62 5.25
CA MET A 773 78.70 -32.75 6.00
C MET A 773 79.48 -33.07 7.28
N THR A 774 78.78 -33.43 8.36
CA THR A 774 79.48 -33.99 9.52
C THR A 774 80.00 -35.39 9.21
N THR A 775 81.04 -35.83 9.93
CA THR A 775 81.52 -37.22 9.83
C THR A 775 80.42 -38.24 10.08
N ASN A 776 79.46 -37.96 10.96
CA ASN A 776 78.30 -38.82 11.21
C ASN A 776 77.34 -38.91 10.01
N GLN A 777 77.16 -37.82 9.27
CA GLN A 777 76.34 -37.82 8.05
C GLN A 777 77.03 -38.57 6.91
N VAL A 778 78.34 -38.35 6.72
CA VAL A 778 79.14 -39.10 5.75
C VAL A 778 79.12 -40.59 6.08
N HIS A 779 79.22 -40.93 7.37
CA HIS A 779 79.15 -42.30 7.84
C HIS A 779 77.83 -43.01 7.51
N ALA A 780 76.72 -42.27 7.52
CA ALA A 780 75.41 -42.78 7.21
C ALA A 780 75.15 -42.98 5.71
N MET A 781 76.06 -42.54 4.84
CA MET A 781 75.93 -42.72 3.40
C MET A 781 76.01 -44.19 3.00
N THR A 782 75.14 -44.59 2.08
CA THR A 782 75.12 -45.96 1.54
C THR A 782 76.09 -46.12 0.37
N SER A 783 76.47 -47.36 0.07
CA SER A 783 77.26 -47.71 -1.13
C SER A 783 76.69 -47.15 -2.42
N ALA A 784 75.36 -47.23 -2.58
CA ALA A 784 74.67 -46.74 -3.77
C ALA A 784 74.79 -45.20 -3.90
N GLN A 785 74.77 -44.48 -2.78
CA GLN A 785 74.92 -43.03 -2.77
C GLN A 785 76.35 -42.61 -3.10
N LEU A 786 77.34 -43.28 -2.51
CA LEU A 786 78.75 -43.01 -2.79
C LEU A 786 79.10 -43.27 -4.26
N HIS A 787 78.56 -44.35 -4.83
CA HIS A 787 78.70 -44.67 -6.25
C HIS A 787 78.04 -43.65 -7.19
N ALA A 788 76.96 -42.99 -6.74
CA ALA A 788 76.27 -41.98 -7.55
C ALA A 788 77.03 -40.64 -7.65
N MET A 789 78.12 -40.47 -6.88
CA MET A 789 78.92 -39.26 -6.87
C MET A 789 79.90 -39.21 -8.06
N ASN A 790 80.11 -38.01 -8.60
CA ASN A 790 81.17 -37.76 -9.55
C ASN A 790 82.52 -37.51 -8.85
N SER A 791 83.60 -37.47 -9.63
CA SER A 791 84.95 -37.26 -9.11
C SER A 791 85.06 -35.99 -8.26
N ASP A 792 84.51 -34.85 -8.70
CA ASP A 792 84.61 -33.58 -7.94
C ASP A 792 83.89 -33.66 -6.58
N GLN A 793 82.74 -34.34 -6.51
CA GLN A 793 81.99 -34.54 -5.27
C GLN A 793 82.76 -35.43 -4.29
N ILE A 794 83.45 -36.47 -4.77
CA ILE A 794 84.29 -37.33 -3.92
C ILE A 794 85.49 -36.55 -3.38
N HIS A 795 86.12 -35.71 -4.20
CA HIS A 795 87.25 -34.85 -3.80
C HIS A 795 86.86 -33.73 -2.84
N ALA A 796 85.57 -33.43 -2.72
CA ALA A 796 85.09 -32.40 -1.82
C ALA A 796 85.11 -32.84 -0.34
N PHE A 797 85.26 -34.14 -0.06
CA PHE A 797 85.41 -34.62 1.30
C PHE A 797 86.75 -34.16 1.91
N SER A 798 86.69 -33.64 3.13
CA SER A 798 87.85 -33.42 3.98
C SER A 798 88.45 -34.74 4.44
N THR A 799 89.70 -34.70 4.92
CA THR A 799 90.41 -35.88 5.44
C THR A 799 89.59 -36.63 6.50
N ASP A 800 88.98 -35.91 7.45
CA ASP A 800 88.16 -36.52 8.50
C ASP A 800 86.87 -37.16 7.95
N GLN A 801 86.28 -36.57 6.90
CA GLN A 801 85.11 -37.14 6.23
C GLN A 801 85.49 -38.38 5.42
N THR A 802 86.62 -38.37 4.70
CA THR A 802 87.11 -39.55 3.97
C THR A 802 87.38 -40.72 4.92
N HIS A 803 87.80 -40.46 6.15
CA HIS A 803 87.96 -41.48 7.19
C HIS A 803 86.64 -42.01 7.75
N ALA A 804 85.57 -41.21 7.68
CA ALA A 804 84.24 -41.62 8.11
C ALA A 804 83.50 -42.46 7.06
N LEU A 805 84.02 -42.55 5.83
CA LEU A 805 83.50 -43.41 4.78
C LEU A 805 83.62 -44.88 5.18
N SER A 806 82.53 -45.62 4.98
CA SER A 806 82.49 -47.07 5.20
C SER A 806 83.13 -47.86 4.04
N TYR A 807 83.83 -47.18 3.14
CA TYR A 807 84.45 -47.75 1.95
C TYR A 807 85.80 -47.09 1.71
N LEU A 808 86.85 -47.90 1.56
CA LEU A 808 88.21 -47.42 1.34
C LEU A 808 88.83 -48.13 0.15
N THR A 809 89.63 -47.40 -0.61
CA THR A 809 90.14 -47.90 -1.88
C THR A 809 91.55 -48.44 -1.74
N PRO A 810 91.80 -49.59 -2.35
CA PRO A 810 93.00 -49.75 -3.16
C PRO A 810 92.73 -50.39 -4.54
N ILE A 811 93.75 -50.36 -5.41
CA ILE A 811 93.74 -51.01 -6.72
C ILE A 811 93.97 -52.52 -6.55
N ALA A 812 93.05 -53.32 -7.07
CA ALA A 812 93.17 -54.75 -7.21
C ALA A 812 93.37 -55.14 -8.68
N LEU A 813 94.19 -56.15 -8.90
CA LEU A 813 94.54 -56.72 -10.20
C LEU A 813 94.02 -58.15 -10.27
N ASP A 814 93.27 -58.44 -11.34
CA ASP A 814 92.83 -59.79 -11.68
C ASP A 814 94.01 -60.61 -12.23
N LEU A 815 94.53 -61.56 -11.45
CA LEU A 815 95.72 -62.34 -11.85
C LEU A 815 95.38 -63.71 -12.44
N ASN A 816 94.13 -64.17 -12.33
CA ASN A 816 93.72 -65.50 -12.75
C ASN A 816 92.80 -65.49 -14.00
N GLY A 817 92.34 -64.30 -14.42
CA GLY A 817 91.50 -64.06 -15.58
C GLY A 817 90.00 -64.27 -15.37
N ASP A 818 89.50 -64.31 -14.13
CA ASP A 818 88.07 -64.46 -13.82
C ASP A 818 87.36 -63.15 -13.45
N GLY A 819 88.04 -62.02 -13.66
CA GLY A 819 87.62 -60.68 -13.27
C GLY A 819 88.03 -60.38 -11.82
N VAL A 820 88.03 -59.10 -11.42
CA VAL A 820 88.40 -58.76 -10.03
C VAL A 820 87.35 -59.29 -9.05
N GLN A 821 87.74 -60.22 -8.21
CA GLN A 821 86.95 -60.85 -7.15
C GLN A 821 87.38 -60.37 -5.78
N THR A 822 86.39 -60.21 -4.90
CA THR A 822 86.60 -59.71 -3.55
C THR A 822 85.92 -60.61 -2.52
N THR A 823 86.31 -60.51 -1.27
CA THR A 823 85.69 -61.18 -0.14
C THR A 823 84.89 -60.19 0.69
N ALA A 824 83.79 -60.67 1.29
CA ALA A 824 82.93 -59.83 2.09
C ALA A 824 83.61 -59.40 3.40
N LEU A 825 83.26 -58.22 3.90
CA LEU A 825 83.69 -57.69 5.21
C LEU A 825 83.54 -58.70 6.37
N GLY A 826 82.53 -59.58 6.31
CA GLY A 826 82.28 -60.62 7.32
C GLY A 826 83.37 -61.70 7.42
N GLN A 827 84.33 -61.76 6.49
CA GLN A 827 85.50 -62.63 6.58
C GLN A 827 86.55 -62.12 7.57
N GLY A 828 86.44 -60.86 8.02
CA GLY A 828 87.17 -60.35 9.18
C GLY A 828 88.64 -59.98 8.96
N VAL A 829 89.05 -59.74 7.72
CA VAL A 829 90.41 -59.27 7.38
C VAL A 829 90.64 -57.89 7.99
N GLN A 830 91.79 -57.70 8.66
CA GLN A 830 92.12 -56.46 9.35
C GLN A 830 93.34 -55.78 8.76
N PHE A 831 93.14 -54.62 8.14
CA PHE A 831 94.21 -53.82 7.53
C PHE A 831 94.02 -52.33 7.80
N ASP A 832 95.11 -51.57 7.87
CA ASP A 832 95.07 -50.11 8.00
C ASP A 832 95.07 -49.49 6.60
N LEU A 833 93.92 -49.51 5.92
CA LEU A 833 93.78 -49.00 4.55
C LEU A 833 94.05 -47.48 4.41
N LEU A 834 94.15 -46.72 5.50
CA LEU A 834 94.34 -45.26 5.47
C LEU A 834 95.75 -44.80 5.86
N ALA A 835 96.58 -45.70 6.39
CA ALA A 835 97.88 -45.38 6.99
C ALA A 835 97.76 -44.35 8.11
N ASN A 836 96.88 -44.64 9.07
CA ASN A 836 96.65 -43.79 10.24
C ASN A 836 97.00 -44.45 11.57
N GLY A 837 97.52 -45.68 11.54
CA GLY A 837 97.91 -46.48 12.69
C GLY A 837 96.79 -47.39 13.24
N HIS A 838 95.61 -47.43 12.60
CA HIS A 838 94.47 -48.23 13.07
C HIS A 838 93.99 -49.22 11.99
N LYS A 839 94.14 -50.51 12.27
CA LYS A 839 93.55 -51.57 11.45
C LYS A 839 92.04 -51.61 11.62
N VAL A 840 91.33 -51.76 10.50
CA VAL A 840 89.86 -51.91 10.46
C VAL A 840 89.53 -53.26 9.85
N ASN A 841 88.40 -53.86 10.26
CA ASN A 841 87.86 -54.95 9.46
C ASN A 841 87.50 -54.38 8.09
N THR A 842 87.92 -55.05 7.04
CA THR A 842 87.68 -54.65 5.66
C THR A 842 87.27 -55.85 4.83
N GLY A 843 86.50 -55.62 3.77
CA GLY A 843 86.50 -56.52 2.63
C GLY A 843 87.91 -56.60 2.03
N TRP A 844 88.18 -57.65 1.28
CA TRP A 844 89.54 -57.92 0.80
C TRP A 844 89.52 -58.49 -0.62
N THR A 845 90.69 -58.63 -1.26
CA THR A 845 90.78 -59.39 -2.51
C THR A 845 90.51 -60.88 -2.23
N ALA A 846 89.91 -61.59 -3.18
CA ALA A 846 89.76 -63.04 -3.08
C ALA A 846 91.09 -63.74 -3.40
N GLY A 847 91.28 -64.95 -2.85
CA GLY A 847 92.49 -65.76 -3.08
C GLY A 847 92.63 -66.13 -4.56
N GLY A 848 93.34 -65.31 -5.32
CA GLY A 848 93.42 -65.36 -6.78
C GLY A 848 93.82 -64.01 -7.38
N ASP A 849 93.45 -62.92 -6.71
CA ASP A 849 93.77 -61.54 -7.12
C ASP A 849 94.79 -60.90 -6.18
N GLY A 850 95.39 -59.80 -6.63
CA GLY A 850 96.42 -59.09 -5.87
C GLY A 850 96.18 -57.60 -5.76
N LEU A 851 96.59 -57.01 -4.64
CA LEU A 851 96.58 -55.57 -4.43
C LEU A 851 97.84 -54.93 -5.01
N LEU A 852 97.69 -53.86 -5.78
CA LEU A 852 98.85 -53.10 -6.26
C LEU A 852 99.44 -52.30 -5.09
N ALA A 853 100.74 -52.46 -4.91
CA ALA A 853 101.47 -51.89 -3.79
C ALA A 853 102.82 -51.30 -4.23
N LEU A 854 103.32 -50.36 -3.44
CA LEU A 854 104.65 -49.80 -3.53
C LEU A 854 105.14 -49.63 -2.10
N ASP A 855 106.18 -50.38 -1.75
CA ASP A 855 106.89 -50.21 -0.48
C ASP A 855 107.62 -48.86 -0.51
N ARG A 856 106.98 -47.85 0.09
CA ARG A 856 107.44 -46.45 0.03
C ARG A 856 108.45 -46.14 1.13
N ASN A 857 108.42 -46.88 2.22
CA ASN A 857 109.35 -46.70 3.34
C ASN A 857 110.61 -47.59 3.21
N HIS A 858 110.61 -48.51 2.24
CA HIS A 858 111.66 -49.47 1.92
C HIS A 858 111.98 -50.47 3.05
N ASP A 859 111.00 -50.84 3.87
CA ASP A 859 111.15 -51.82 4.95
C ASP A 859 110.87 -53.28 4.52
N GLY A 860 110.39 -53.47 3.29
CA GLY A 860 110.12 -54.77 2.68
C GLY A 860 108.77 -55.39 3.03
N VAL A 861 107.87 -54.67 3.70
CA VAL A 861 106.56 -55.16 4.16
C VAL A 861 105.48 -54.14 3.85
N ILE A 862 104.39 -54.55 3.20
CA ILE A 862 103.24 -53.68 3.00
C ILE A 862 102.39 -53.69 4.26
N ASN A 863 102.57 -52.66 5.09
CA ASN A 863 102.04 -52.66 6.46
C ASN A 863 100.83 -51.74 6.67
N ASP A 864 100.62 -50.80 5.74
CA ASP A 864 99.46 -49.91 5.71
C ASP A 864 99.05 -49.50 4.27
N GLY A 865 97.93 -48.79 4.15
CA GLY A 865 97.35 -48.37 2.89
C GLY A 865 98.07 -47.19 2.23
N GLY A 866 99.07 -46.60 2.90
CA GLY A 866 99.97 -45.59 2.30
C GLY A 866 100.88 -46.21 1.25
N GLU A 867 101.11 -47.51 1.39
CA GLU A 867 101.89 -48.35 0.49
C GLU A 867 101.03 -49.11 -0.52
N LEU A 868 99.70 -49.06 -0.38
CA LEU A 868 98.77 -49.47 -1.44
C LEU A 868 98.45 -48.28 -2.33
N PHE A 869 98.02 -48.55 -3.57
CA PHE A 869 97.50 -47.51 -4.45
C PHE A 869 96.01 -47.32 -4.20
N GLY A 870 95.64 -46.28 -3.46
CA GLY A 870 94.29 -46.08 -2.99
C GLY A 870 94.10 -44.82 -2.17
N SER A 871 92.98 -44.71 -1.45
CA SER A 871 92.71 -43.54 -0.60
C SER A 871 93.67 -43.38 0.59
N GLY A 872 94.42 -44.44 0.94
CA GLY A 872 95.52 -44.38 1.89
C GLY A 872 96.80 -43.76 1.35
N THR A 873 97.00 -43.68 0.03
CA THR A 873 98.25 -43.16 -0.56
C THR A 873 98.40 -41.67 -0.32
N THR A 874 99.58 -41.23 0.10
CA THR A 874 99.93 -39.79 0.14
C THR A 874 100.58 -39.39 -1.18
N LEU A 875 99.95 -38.44 -1.90
CA LEU A 875 100.44 -37.85 -3.14
C LEU A 875 101.66 -36.93 -2.88
N ALA A 876 102.39 -36.57 -3.93
CA ALA A 876 103.57 -35.70 -3.85
C ALA A 876 103.27 -34.30 -3.27
N ASN A 877 102.02 -33.85 -3.35
CA ASN A 877 101.55 -32.59 -2.78
C ASN A 877 101.26 -32.66 -1.26
N GLY A 878 101.42 -33.83 -0.63
CA GLY A 878 101.17 -34.07 0.79
C GLY A 878 99.72 -34.35 1.15
N GLN A 879 98.80 -34.36 0.18
CA GLN A 879 97.41 -34.76 0.37
C GLN A 879 97.25 -36.27 0.13
N LYS A 880 96.20 -36.87 0.68
CA LYS A 880 95.83 -38.25 0.34
C LYS A 880 95.22 -38.30 -1.07
N ALA A 881 95.46 -39.39 -1.78
CA ALA A 881 94.84 -39.63 -3.08
C ALA A 881 93.33 -39.88 -2.89
N ALA A 882 92.51 -39.43 -3.83
CA ALA A 882 91.07 -39.65 -3.82
C ALA A 882 90.70 -41.07 -4.27
N ASN A 883 91.54 -41.67 -5.11
CA ASN A 883 91.44 -43.05 -5.56
C ASN A 883 92.83 -43.54 -5.98
N GLY A 884 92.98 -44.84 -6.14
CA GLY A 884 94.23 -45.50 -6.49
C GLY A 884 94.71 -45.22 -7.90
N TYR A 885 93.84 -44.93 -8.88
CA TYR A 885 94.31 -44.51 -10.21
C TYR A 885 94.90 -43.10 -10.20
N GLN A 886 94.40 -42.20 -9.35
CA GLN A 886 95.06 -40.90 -9.13
C GLN A 886 96.44 -41.09 -8.49
N ALA A 887 96.57 -42.00 -7.53
CA ALA A 887 97.85 -42.35 -6.94
C ALA A 887 98.82 -42.98 -7.97
N MET A 888 98.30 -43.80 -8.90
CA MET A 888 99.11 -44.39 -9.97
C MET A 888 99.52 -43.37 -11.03
N ALA A 889 98.69 -42.38 -11.32
CA ALA A 889 98.99 -41.36 -12.32
C ALA A 889 100.23 -40.51 -11.96
N GLU A 890 100.61 -40.40 -10.69
CA GLU A 890 101.89 -39.76 -10.30
C GLU A 890 103.12 -40.55 -10.77
N LEU A 891 102.95 -41.84 -11.10
CA LEU A 891 104.04 -42.69 -11.55
C LEU A 891 104.24 -42.66 -13.07
N ASP A 892 103.27 -42.19 -13.84
CA ASP A 892 103.39 -41.97 -15.29
C ASP A 892 104.23 -40.70 -15.53
N THR A 893 105.55 -40.88 -15.59
CA THR A 893 106.52 -39.78 -15.66
C THR A 893 106.68 -39.20 -17.06
N ASN A 894 106.31 -39.96 -18.10
CA ASN A 894 106.37 -39.53 -19.50
C ASN A 894 105.00 -39.07 -20.04
N GLY A 895 103.92 -39.26 -19.28
CA GLY A 895 102.56 -38.80 -19.56
C GLY A 895 101.91 -39.52 -20.74
N ASP A 896 102.27 -40.78 -21.00
CA ASP A 896 101.72 -41.55 -22.13
C ASP A 896 100.43 -42.32 -21.77
N GLY A 897 99.94 -42.18 -20.53
CA GLY A 897 98.67 -42.73 -20.05
C GLY A 897 98.78 -44.18 -19.58
N VAL A 898 99.99 -44.72 -19.44
CA VAL A 898 100.25 -46.05 -18.89
C VAL A 898 101.43 -45.96 -17.92
N VAL A 899 101.47 -46.85 -16.93
CA VAL A 899 102.67 -47.04 -16.09
C VAL A 899 103.39 -48.29 -16.60
N ASP A 900 104.56 -48.11 -17.22
CA ASP A 900 105.33 -49.19 -17.83
C ASP A 900 106.84 -49.10 -17.50
N ALA A 901 107.67 -49.98 -18.06
CA ALA A 901 109.11 -50.02 -17.78
C ALA A 901 109.89 -48.73 -18.12
N LYS A 902 109.26 -47.76 -18.81
CA LYS A 902 109.82 -46.42 -19.05
C LYS A 902 109.69 -45.51 -17.83
N ASP A 903 108.82 -45.85 -16.88
CA ASP A 903 108.60 -45.10 -15.65
C ASP A 903 109.53 -45.57 -14.54
N ALA A 904 110.15 -44.60 -13.86
CA ALA A 904 111.18 -44.87 -12.87
C ALA A 904 110.70 -45.78 -11.73
N ALA A 905 109.43 -45.65 -11.32
CA ALA A 905 108.85 -46.40 -10.21
C ALA A 905 108.33 -47.80 -10.61
N PHE A 906 108.25 -48.14 -11.91
CA PHE A 906 107.62 -49.39 -12.36
C PHE A 906 108.33 -50.64 -11.86
N ALA A 907 109.67 -50.60 -11.77
CA ALA A 907 110.46 -51.72 -11.25
C ALA A 907 110.27 -51.94 -9.73
N ASP A 908 109.84 -50.90 -9.01
CA ASP A 908 109.66 -50.92 -7.56
C ASP A 908 108.24 -51.32 -7.16
N LEU A 909 107.28 -51.23 -8.08
CA LEU A 909 105.93 -51.71 -7.87
C LEU A 909 105.91 -53.20 -7.52
N ARG A 910 104.98 -53.55 -6.64
CA ARG A 910 104.70 -54.90 -6.17
C ARG A 910 103.21 -55.18 -6.31
N VAL A 911 102.88 -56.47 -6.35
CA VAL A 911 101.52 -56.96 -6.23
C VAL A 911 101.49 -57.86 -5.01
N TRP A 912 100.67 -57.49 -4.03
CA TRP A 912 100.45 -58.26 -2.82
C TRP A 912 99.32 -59.24 -3.04
N VAL A 913 99.67 -60.51 -3.14
CA VAL A 913 98.71 -61.62 -3.29
C VAL A 913 98.56 -62.30 -1.94
N ASP A 914 97.66 -61.75 -1.12
CA ASP A 914 97.33 -62.31 0.19
C ASP A 914 96.47 -63.57 0.02
N GLY A 915 97.14 -64.72 -0.10
CA GLY A 915 96.52 -65.99 -0.43
C GLY A 915 95.73 -66.60 0.73
N ASN A 916 96.06 -66.20 1.97
CA ASN A 916 95.38 -66.69 3.18
C ASN A 916 94.33 -65.68 3.71
N ALA A 917 94.29 -64.48 3.14
CA ALA A 917 93.41 -63.36 3.50
C ALA A 917 93.53 -62.93 4.96
N ASP A 918 94.73 -62.95 5.55
CA ASP A 918 94.97 -62.54 6.94
C ASP A 918 95.31 -61.04 7.10
N GLY A 919 95.51 -60.31 6.00
CA GLY A 919 95.82 -58.88 6.02
C GLY A 919 97.20 -58.55 6.56
N VAL A 920 98.15 -59.50 6.55
CA VAL A 920 99.54 -59.30 6.96
C VAL A 920 100.44 -59.61 5.79
N SER A 921 101.15 -58.61 5.26
CA SER A 921 102.07 -58.85 4.15
C SER A 921 103.28 -59.67 4.59
N GLN A 922 103.48 -60.86 4.01
CA GLN A 922 104.72 -61.63 4.14
C GLN A 922 105.52 -61.67 2.84
N ALA A 923 106.83 -61.95 2.95
CA ALA A 923 107.77 -61.86 1.84
C ALA A 923 107.44 -62.82 0.67
N ASP A 924 106.78 -63.95 0.92
CA ASP A 924 106.35 -64.89 -0.10
C ASP A 924 105.06 -64.47 -0.82
N GLU A 925 104.30 -63.54 -0.26
CA GLU A 925 103.05 -63.00 -0.84
C GLU A 925 103.28 -61.78 -1.73
N LEU A 926 104.39 -61.06 -1.54
CA LEU A 926 104.77 -59.91 -2.36
C LEU A 926 105.46 -60.36 -3.65
N LYS A 927 104.83 -60.09 -4.79
CA LYS A 927 105.37 -60.40 -6.11
C LYS A 927 105.80 -59.12 -6.81
N SER A 928 106.90 -59.18 -7.57
CA SER A 928 107.24 -58.11 -8.51
C SER A 928 106.36 -58.21 -9.75
N LEU A 929 106.11 -57.08 -10.42
CA LEU A 929 105.35 -57.08 -11.68
C LEU A 929 105.99 -58.01 -12.72
N GLN A 930 107.33 -58.01 -12.80
CA GLN A 930 108.07 -58.88 -13.69
C GLN A 930 107.86 -60.38 -13.37
N ALA A 931 107.76 -60.76 -12.09
CA ALA A 931 107.49 -62.14 -11.69
C ALA A 931 106.07 -62.60 -12.06
N LEU A 932 105.12 -61.67 -12.09
CA LEU A 932 103.76 -61.91 -12.58
C LEU A 932 103.61 -61.68 -14.09
N GLY A 933 104.70 -61.32 -14.78
CA GLY A 933 104.70 -61.04 -16.21
C GLY A 933 103.98 -59.75 -16.61
N ILE A 934 103.64 -58.87 -15.67
CA ILE A 934 102.96 -57.59 -15.93
C ILE A 934 103.94 -56.61 -16.57
N THR A 935 103.55 -56.04 -17.69
CA THR A 935 104.38 -55.13 -18.50
C THR A 935 103.84 -53.72 -18.61
N LYS A 936 102.52 -53.53 -18.43
CA LYS A 936 101.87 -52.21 -18.42
C LYS A 936 100.68 -52.20 -17.48
N LEU A 937 100.47 -51.08 -16.80
CA LEU A 937 99.24 -50.76 -16.07
C LEU A 937 98.57 -49.56 -16.75
N ASN A 938 97.34 -49.71 -17.26
CA ASN A 938 96.71 -48.65 -18.03
C ASN A 938 95.97 -47.66 -17.13
N LEU A 939 96.04 -46.37 -17.45
CA LEU A 939 95.33 -45.29 -16.75
C LEU A 939 94.07 -44.84 -17.50
N ASP A 940 93.56 -45.64 -18.44
CA ASP A 940 92.32 -45.39 -19.19
C ASP A 940 91.07 -45.75 -18.37
N VAL A 941 90.93 -45.06 -17.25
CA VAL A 941 89.93 -45.35 -16.24
C VAL A 941 88.52 -45.13 -16.77
N LYS A 942 87.65 -46.11 -16.54
CA LYS A 942 86.20 -46.01 -16.73
C LYS A 942 85.52 -46.13 -15.39
N GLN A 943 84.45 -45.35 -15.20
CA GLN A 943 83.57 -45.60 -14.07
C GLN A 943 82.89 -46.95 -14.23
N ASP A 944 82.97 -47.74 -13.17
CA ASP A 944 82.29 -49.02 -13.02
C ASP A 944 81.42 -48.95 -11.76
N GLY A 945 80.62 -49.98 -11.52
CA GLY A 945 79.74 -50.06 -10.36
C GLY A 945 79.38 -51.47 -9.97
N ALA A 946 80.13 -52.46 -10.44
CA ALA A 946 79.91 -53.85 -10.07
C ALA A 946 80.12 -54.01 -8.55
N VAL A 947 79.07 -54.48 -7.86
CA VAL A 947 79.17 -54.84 -6.44
C VAL A 947 79.53 -56.30 -6.35
N ASN A 948 80.66 -56.58 -5.73
CA ASN A 948 81.15 -57.93 -5.50
C ASN A 948 81.28 -58.13 -3.99
N ASN A 949 80.50 -59.06 -3.43
CA ASN A 949 80.53 -59.41 -2.00
C ASN A 949 80.41 -58.25 -0.99
N GLY A 950 79.74 -57.16 -1.38
CA GLY A 950 79.55 -55.97 -0.54
C GLY A 950 80.61 -54.88 -0.73
N ASN A 951 81.64 -55.13 -1.53
CA ASN A 951 82.63 -54.17 -2.00
C ASN A 951 82.24 -53.62 -3.37
N ILE A 952 82.73 -52.44 -3.73
CA ILE A 952 82.37 -51.77 -4.99
C ILE A 952 83.61 -51.73 -5.87
N LEU A 953 83.52 -52.26 -7.08
CA LEU A 953 84.53 -52.02 -8.11
C LEU A 953 84.20 -50.64 -8.71
N GLY A 954 84.74 -49.59 -8.11
CA GLY A 954 84.31 -48.20 -8.37
C GLY A 954 84.88 -47.63 -9.65
N LEU A 955 86.11 -47.98 -9.98
CA LEU A 955 86.76 -47.59 -11.23
C LEU A 955 87.42 -48.82 -11.83
N SER A 956 87.21 -49.08 -13.11
CA SER A 956 87.89 -50.17 -13.81
C SER A 956 88.82 -49.65 -14.89
N SER A 957 89.92 -50.35 -15.07
CA SER A 957 90.91 -50.19 -16.13
C SER A 957 91.46 -51.58 -16.47
N THR A 958 92.60 -51.63 -17.13
CA THR A 958 93.23 -52.89 -17.52
C THR A 958 94.74 -52.87 -17.28
N PHE A 959 95.34 -54.05 -17.25
CA PHE A 959 96.79 -54.21 -17.34
C PHE A 959 97.17 -55.24 -18.39
N GLU A 960 98.41 -55.18 -18.88
CA GLU A 960 98.92 -56.08 -19.93
C GLU A 960 100.10 -56.92 -19.45
N THR A 961 100.11 -58.20 -19.82
CA THR A 961 101.20 -59.15 -19.53
C THR A 961 102.10 -59.39 -20.74
N ALA A 962 103.29 -59.95 -20.51
CA ALA A 962 104.33 -60.13 -21.54
C ALA A 962 103.93 -61.07 -22.69
N ASP A 963 102.89 -61.89 -22.51
CA ASP A 963 102.28 -62.73 -23.54
C ASP A 963 101.25 -61.98 -24.41
N GLY A 964 101.01 -60.70 -24.12
CA GLY A 964 100.09 -59.83 -24.84
C GLY A 964 98.63 -59.94 -24.39
N ALA A 965 98.35 -60.67 -23.30
CA ALA A 965 97.00 -60.72 -22.73
C ALA A 965 96.68 -59.42 -21.95
N THR A 966 95.40 -59.05 -21.96
CA THR A 966 94.87 -57.90 -21.23
C THR A 966 93.95 -58.40 -20.14
N HIS A 967 94.18 -57.94 -18.91
CA HIS A 967 93.50 -58.37 -17.70
C HIS A 967 92.81 -57.19 -17.01
N ALA A 968 91.82 -57.48 -16.18
CA ALA A 968 91.07 -56.45 -15.47
C ALA A 968 91.88 -55.87 -14.31
N ALA A 969 91.82 -54.55 -14.14
CA ALA A 969 92.26 -53.86 -12.94
C ALA A 969 91.10 -53.01 -12.42
N ALA A 970 90.90 -52.98 -11.12
CA ALA A 970 89.84 -52.18 -10.52
C ALA A 970 90.33 -51.45 -9.28
N ASP A 971 89.92 -50.19 -9.15
CA ASP A 971 89.90 -49.49 -7.88
C ASP A 971 88.73 -50.04 -7.07
N VAL A 972 89.05 -50.87 -6.09
CA VAL A 972 88.05 -51.57 -5.29
C VAL A 972 87.83 -50.80 -4.02
N TRP A 973 86.62 -50.29 -3.83
CA TRP A 973 86.20 -49.67 -2.59
C TRP A 973 85.72 -50.77 -1.66
N PHE A 974 86.64 -51.26 -0.83
CA PHE A 974 86.35 -52.29 0.16
C PHE A 974 85.46 -51.72 1.25
N ALA A 975 84.37 -52.43 1.54
CA ALA A 975 83.55 -52.13 2.69
C ALA A 975 84.39 -52.27 3.96
N THR A 976 84.35 -51.31 4.86
CA THR A 976 85.06 -51.38 6.13
C THR A 976 84.09 -51.34 7.30
N THR A 977 84.50 -51.90 8.44
CA THR A 977 83.80 -51.61 9.69
C THR A 977 84.05 -50.15 10.06
N PRO A 978 83.00 -49.42 10.46
CA PRO A 978 83.15 -48.09 11.00
C PRO A 978 84.20 -48.07 12.11
N THR A 979 85.19 -47.17 12.03
CA THR A 979 85.97 -46.83 13.22
C THR A 979 85.10 -45.96 14.10
N SER A 980 84.62 -46.49 15.22
CA SER A 980 83.88 -45.69 16.20
C SER A 980 84.84 -44.69 16.84
N SER A 981 84.90 -43.47 16.31
CA SER A 981 85.61 -42.40 16.99
C SER A 981 84.82 -41.97 18.23
N VAL A 982 85.50 -41.74 19.35
CA VAL A 982 84.87 -41.20 20.57
C VAL A 982 84.15 -39.88 20.27
N SER A 983 84.70 -39.09 19.34
CA SER A 983 84.08 -37.86 18.84
C SER A 983 82.74 -38.14 18.12
N GLY A 984 82.68 -39.13 17.24
CA GLY A 984 81.45 -39.54 16.54
C GLY A 984 80.38 -40.09 17.48
N ASN A 985 80.78 -40.86 18.50
CA ASN A 985 79.88 -41.35 19.55
C ASN A 985 79.37 -40.22 20.46
N VAL A 986 80.22 -39.25 20.83
CA VAL A 986 79.82 -38.08 21.64
C VAL A 986 78.95 -37.12 20.83
N SER A 987 79.26 -36.91 19.55
CA SER A 987 78.46 -36.15 18.59
C SER A 987 77.11 -36.82 18.34
N GLY A 988 77.09 -38.14 18.13
CA GLY A 988 75.88 -38.93 17.95
C GLY A 988 75.03 -38.97 19.22
N LEU A 989 75.66 -39.05 20.41
CA LEU A 989 74.99 -38.91 21.70
C LEU A 989 74.46 -37.49 21.92
N ALA A 990 75.18 -36.45 21.48
CA ALA A 990 74.75 -35.05 21.56
C ALA A 990 73.58 -34.76 20.62
N GLN A 991 73.58 -35.31 19.40
CA GLN A 991 72.45 -35.25 18.46
C GLN A 991 71.26 -36.08 18.95
N ALA A 992 71.51 -37.26 19.54
CA ALA A 992 70.47 -38.06 20.20
C ALA A 992 69.87 -37.33 21.43
N LEU A 993 70.68 -36.61 22.22
CA LEU A 993 70.20 -35.79 23.34
C LEU A 993 69.44 -34.55 22.86
N ALA A 994 69.91 -33.88 21.80
CA ALA A 994 69.26 -32.72 21.22
C ALA A 994 67.90 -33.09 20.58
N SER A 995 67.83 -34.24 19.91
CA SER A 995 66.58 -34.79 19.40
C SER A 995 65.66 -35.32 20.52
N PHE A 996 66.21 -35.87 21.61
CA PHE A 996 65.43 -36.28 22.79
C PHE A 996 64.85 -35.06 23.54
N ALA A 997 65.58 -33.94 23.61
CA ALA A 997 65.09 -32.68 24.16
C ALA A 997 63.98 -32.06 23.29
N GLY A 998 64.02 -32.24 21.97
CA GLY A 998 62.93 -31.86 21.05
C GLY A 998 61.69 -32.76 21.13
N ASN A 999 61.86 -34.05 21.42
CA ASN A 999 60.77 -35.05 21.44
C ASN A 999 59.98 -35.15 22.75
N ALA A 1000 60.34 -34.43 23.81
CA ALA A 1000 59.59 -34.44 25.07
C ALA A 1000 58.17 -33.81 24.97
N ALA A 1001 57.80 -33.25 23.82
CA ALA A 1001 56.51 -32.56 23.62
C ALA A 1001 55.42 -33.40 22.89
N ALA A 1002 55.63 -34.69 22.63
CA ALA A 1002 54.63 -35.50 21.93
C ALA A 1002 54.45 -36.91 22.53
N ALA A 1003 53.61 -37.02 23.55
CA ALA A 1003 52.92 -38.26 23.89
C ALA A 1003 51.41 -38.01 24.06
N PRO A 1004 50.52 -38.87 23.53
CA PRO A 1004 49.08 -38.74 23.74
C PRO A 1004 48.72 -39.11 25.18
N ALA A 1005 47.94 -38.24 25.83
CA ALA A 1005 47.46 -38.40 27.18
C ALA A 1005 46.36 -39.49 27.28
N THR A 1006 46.73 -40.77 27.39
CA THR A 1006 45.83 -41.82 27.95
C THR A 1006 46.63 -42.99 28.53
N ALA A 1007 47.22 -42.83 29.71
CA ALA A 1007 47.52 -43.96 30.60
C ALA A 1007 47.71 -43.46 32.04
N LYS A 1008 46.71 -43.75 32.88
CA LYS A 1008 46.72 -43.53 34.32
C LYS A 1008 47.61 -44.61 34.95
N LEU A 1009 48.75 -44.24 35.54
CA LEU A 1009 49.55 -45.14 36.38
C LEU A 1009 49.74 -44.49 37.74
N ASP A 1010 49.26 -45.20 38.76
CA ASP A 1010 49.20 -44.82 40.16
C ASP A 1010 50.48 -45.26 40.91
N LEU A 1011 50.73 -44.65 42.07
CA LEU A 1011 51.77 -44.89 43.11
C LEU A 1011 53.07 -44.05 43.05
N PRO A 1012 53.77 -43.85 44.19
CA PRO A 1012 53.32 -43.28 45.46
C PRO A 1012 54.24 -42.13 45.93
N GLY A 1013 53.76 -41.35 46.91
CA GLY A 1013 54.27 -40.03 47.24
C GLY A 1013 55.66 -39.98 47.90
N ALA A 1014 56.42 -38.94 47.52
CA ALA A 1014 57.08 -37.99 48.44
C ALA A 1014 57.95 -36.98 47.66
N VAL A 1015 57.33 -36.15 46.80
CA VAL A 1015 57.87 -34.83 46.38
C VAL A 1015 56.67 -33.93 45.97
N GLY A 1016 55.83 -33.38 46.85
CA GLY A 1016 56.00 -33.22 48.29
C GLY A 1016 56.98 -32.11 48.65
N SER A 1017 56.77 -30.86 48.19
CA SER A 1017 57.01 -29.61 48.98
C SER A 1017 57.15 -28.36 48.13
N ASN A 1018 57.74 -28.41 46.93
CA ASN A 1018 58.05 -27.20 46.17
C ASN A 1018 56.88 -26.65 45.31
N VAL A 1019 55.90 -27.50 44.97
CA VAL A 1019 54.72 -27.09 44.18
C VAL A 1019 53.57 -26.57 45.08
N ALA A 1020 53.57 -26.94 46.37
CA ALA A 1020 52.55 -26.47 47.32
C ALA A 1020 52.81 -25.02 47.80
N GLN A 1021 54.07 -24.58 47.89
CA GLN A 1021 54.40 -23.20 48.30
C GLN A 1021 54.08 -22.17 47.20
N MET A 1022 54.11 -22.55 45.92
CA MET A 1022 53.74 -21.65 44.82
C MET A 1022 52.21 -21.59 44.61
N ALA A 1023 51.47 -22.64 45.00
CA ALA A 1023 50.00 -22.64 44.98
C ALA A 1023 49.36 -21.87 46.17
N ASP A 1024 50.03 -21.78 47.32
CA ASP A 1024 49.57 -20.98 48.47
C ASP A 1024 49.68 -19.46 48.24
N ALA A 1025 50.64 -19.02 47.42
CA ALA A 1025 50.76 -17.59 47.04
C ALA A 1025 49.65 -17.12 46.09
N ILE A 1026 49.06 -18.04 45.31
CA ILE A 1026 47.99 -17.72 44.34
C ILE A 1026 46.59 -17.88 44.98
N LYS A 1027 46.45 -18.71 46.03
CA LYS A 1027 45.19 -18.83 46.81
C LYS A 1027 44.86 -17.63 47.70
N GLN A 1028 45.78 -16.68 47.91
CA GLN A 1028 45.49 -15.45 48.64
C GLN A 1028 44.71 -14.39 47.82
N PHE A 1029 44.43 -14.64 46.53
CA PHE A 1029 43.76 -13.67 45.66
C PHE A 1029 42.37 -14.08 45.14
N SER A 1030 41.76 -15.17 45.62
CA SER A 1030 40.36 -15.47 45.25
C SER A 1030 39.56 -16.11 46.39
N ASP A 1031 38.40 -15.49 46.67
CA ASP A 1031 37.31 -15.85 47.61
C ASP A 1031 37.43 -15.21 49.02
N LYS A 1032 36.57 -14.32 49.53
CA LYS A 1032 35.16 -13.89 49.30
C LYS A 1032 34.87 -12.72 50.30
N PRO A 1033 33.66 -12.06 50.41
CA PRO A 1033 32.38 -12.22 49.70
C PRO A 1033 31.67 -10.90 49.24
N LEU A 1034 30.60 -11.10 48.48
CA LEU A 1034 29.57 -10.15 48.01
C LEU A 1034 28.73 -9.52 49.15
N GLY A 1035 28.23 -8.30 48.91
CA GLY A 1035 27.11 -7.70 49.66
C GLY A 1035 26.63 -6.38 49.02
N ALA A 1036 25.38 -6.36 48.58
CA ALA A 1036 24.73 -5.39 47.68
C ALA A 1036 24.39 -4.01 48.31
N GLU A 1037 24.26 -2.95 47.49
CA GLU A 1037 22.94 -2.41 47.09
C GLU A 1037 23.03 -1.15 46.19
N THR A 1038 22.08 -1.11 45.24
CA THR A 1038 21.42 0.05 44.60
C THR A 1038 22.12 0.98 43.59
N GLN A 1039 21.64 0.82 42.34
CA GLN A 1039 21.08 1.84 41.44
C GLN A 1039 21.97 2.96 40.86
N ALA A 1040 22.22 2.79 39.56
CA ALA A 1040 21.94 3.72 38.46
C ALA A 1040 22.39 5.18 38.58
N ALA A 1041 23.41 5.54 37.81
CA ALA A 1041 23.46 6.82 37.10
C ALA A 1041 24.16 6.65 35.75
N THR A 1042 23.58 7.31 34.76
CA THR A 1042 23.77 7.18 33.31
C THR A 1042 24.99 7.92 32.77
N ASP A 1043 25.30 7.63 31.51
CA ASP A 1043 26.28 8.18 30.56
C ASP A 1043 26.47 9.72 30.49
N SER A 1044 25.72 10.50 31.28
CA SER A 1044 25.92 11.95 31.45
C SER A 1044 27.10 12.30 32.39
N GLU A 1045 27.56 11.39 33.25
CA GLU A 1045 28.72 11.65 34.14
C GLU A 1045 30.09 11.47 33.47
N LEU A 1046 30.18 10.72 32.37
CA LEU A 1046 31.43 10.58 31.60
C LEU A 1046 31.68 11.75 30.65
N ARG A 1047 30.62 12.43 30.20
CA ARG A 1047 30.72 13.64 29.37
C ARG A 1047 31.11 14.90 30.14
N LEU A 1048 30.92 14.92 31.47
CA LEU A 1048 31.23 16.08 32.31
C LEU A 1048 32.72 16.14 32.75
N LYS A 1049 33.47 15.04 32.64
CA LYS A 1049 34.91 15.01 32.98
C LYS A 1049 35.86 15.43 31.85
N ALA A 1050 35.36 15.66 30.64
CA ALA A 1050 36.13 16.19 29.51
C ALA A 1050 36.01 17.72 29.35
N LEU A 1051 35.20 18.40 30.18
CA LEU A 1051 34.93 19.85 30.08
C LEU A 1051 35.31 20.66 31.33
N GLN A 1052 35.97 20.06 32.32
CA GLN A 1052 36.42 20.76 33.54
C GLN A 1052 37.88 20.43 33.89
N SER A 1053 38.82 20.94 33.10
CA SER A 1053 40.12 21.39 33.61
C SER A 1053 40.75 22.37 32.63
N GLN A 1054 40.26 23.62 32.66
CA GLN A 1054 41.06 24.75 32.20
C GLN A 1054 42.17 25.01 33.23
N GLY A 1055 43.41 25.15 32.74
CA GLY A 1055 44.52 25.63 33.55
C GLY A 1055 45.89 25.52 32.88
N SER A 1056 46.18 26.45 31.95
CA SER A 1056 47.48 27.13 31.76
C SER A 1056 48.75 26.27 31.62
N HIS A 1057 49.47 26.20 30.50
CA HIS A 1057 50.27 27.29 29.91
C HIS A 1057 50.64 26.98 28.45
N GLY A 1058 50.35 27.90 27.52
CA GLY A 1058 50.90 27.91 26.16
C GLY A 1058 51.45 29.30 25.84
N PHE A 1059 52.72 29.35 25.43
CA PHE A 1059 53.49 30.57 25.17
C PHE A 1059 53.56 30.86 23.66
N LEU A 1060 52.93 31.98 23.26
CA LEU A 1060 53.20 32.90 22.15
C LEU A 1060 53.26 32.44 20.67
N ALA A 1061 52.37 33.00 19.84
CA ALA A 1061 52.72 34.05 18.86
C ALA A 1061 51.48 34.66 18.15
N SER A 1062 51.49 35.98 18.01
CA SER A 1062 50.62 36.91 17.24
C SER A 1062 51.60 37.91 16.56
N PRO A 1063 51.27 38.79 15.56
CA PRO A 1063 49.93 39.36 15.27
C PRO A 1063 49.55 39.75 13.82
N ALA A 1064 48.27 40.17 13.70
CA ALA A 1064 47.64 41.13 12.77
C ALA A 1064 47.57 40.76 11.27
N LYS A 1065 46.42 40.75 10.58
CA LYS A 1065 45.18 41.57 10.66
C LYS A 1065 43.97 40.73 10.26
#